data_AF-A0A7J8FGL8-F1
#
_entry.id   AF-A0A7J8FGL8-F1
#
_cell.length_a   1.000
_cell.length_b   1.000
_cell.length_c   1.000
_cell.angle_alpha   90.00
_cell.angle_beta   90.00
_cell.angle_gamma   90.00
#
_symmetry.space_group_name_H-M   'P 1'
#
loop_
_entity.id
_entity.type
_entity.pdbx_description
1 polymer ?
#
loop_
_entity_poly.entity_id
_entity_poly.type
_entity_poly.pdbx_seq_one_letter_code
_entity_poly.pdbx_strand_id
1 'polypeptide(L)'
;MEDPVQEAVASPATPGTGKSKLETLPKEDLIKFAKKQMMLIQKAKSRCTELEKEIEELKSNHIAGETNDIIKALTERLDAILLEKAETEQQCLSLKKENIKMKQEIEDSITKMEDMHKEFEQSERNYVKEMEHLKNELMAVHAKHSTDKASLQKELKEARKKQLEFSEQLKFQSDSEDNVKKLQEEIQKIKPALEEQILYLQKQLEATTNEKEQEISHLQKAIEANSQHYQKDINSLQEEILQLKATHQEEVKKLMCQFEASAKEHEAEVNNLNQLKENLVTQCEASEENIQEKYECELENLWKTSSANQENQACSLLLKENTLVEQIVNEKVRHLEGTLKELESQHSILKDEVTYMNNLKLKLEIDAQHIKDEFFHEREDLEFKINELLLAKEEQGCVIEKLKSELEDSNKRFHDTVEQYNTEVQSLKEQHQKEVSELNETFLSDSEKGKLTLMFEIQGLKEQCENLQQEKQEAILNYESLREIMEILQAELGESAGKISQEFESMKQQQASDVNELQQKLRTAFNEKDALLETVNHLQRENEKLLSQKELVPELENTIKNLKEKNEVYLFSLSQRDCMLQEFEAKISSLSEEKDNFISKMKSSHEEMDNLHIKCEREERLIIELREKMEQTTQYNSDLEQKVSELTGRLEETLKKKDQKNQKLEKLMVQLKTLSEDQEALSSEVKSLYEENSRLNSEKNQLSRDLEALQSQKEGHLVLKEQISELQKKLQLTVEERDNLSKLFENEQGQKLIVKTQLYGFLKQMESNVSDENEEQDVAKILQAVGESLAKINEEKHILVSQYDKQVVELEKNIKCLQEENIVQCEELRSLLRDCEQEKILIRKELAETQSAKATLQSDLLEMKTANEKTRLENQNLLILYDEVSQKLCSKNEIHNEEEKSLIKELEDLRLVLEQKESELQDVRAELILLKDSLEKTPVANDQPFSVKELEEKIEYLEKESKEKEEKINKIKLVAVKAKKELDSNRKETQTLREELESVRSEKDQLSTSIRDLIQGAESYKVKIVILITSNICKF
;
A
#
# COMPACT_ATOMS: atom_id res chain seq x y z
N MET A 1 38.69 38.10 0.85
CA MET A 1 38.92 39.55 0.63
C MET A 1 39.47 40.12 1.92
N GLU A 2 40.28 41.16 1.80
CA GLU A 2 40.79 42.02 2.87
C GLU A 2 41.72 41.37 3.94
N ASP A 3 42.73 42.17 4.26
CA ASP A 3 43.89 41.95 5.15
C ASP A 3 43.67 42.90 6.37
N PRO A 4 44.40 42.81 7.51
CA PRO A 4 45.78 43.32 7.52
C PRO A 4 46.77 42.62 8.49
N VAL A 5 47.90 42.19 7.94
CA VAL A 5 49.26 42.73 8.22
C VAL A 5 49.55 43.21 9.66
N GLN A 6 50.52 42.57 10.34
CA GLN A 6 51.82 43.24 10.62
C GLN A 6 52.98 42.27 10.92
N GLU A 7 54.18 42.61 10.45
CA GLU A 7 55.43 41.83 10.62
C GLU A 7 56.24 42.26 11.86
N ALA A 8 57.05 41.34 12.41
CA ALA A 8 58.32 41.68 13.07
C ALA A 8 59.28 40.47 13.10
N VAL A 9 60.40 40.53 12.37
CA VAL A 9 61.48 39.53 12.39
C VAL A 9 62.70 40.09 13.13
N ALA A 10 63.27 39.36 14.10
CA ALA A 10 64.63 39.62 14.58
C ALA A 10 65.30 38.41 15.27
N SER A 11 66.52 38.09 14.83
CA SER A 11 67.56 37.35 15.55
C SER A 11 68.87 37.45 14.76
N PRO A 12 70.06 37.29 15.38
CA PRO A 12 70.46 37.60 16.76
C PRO A 12 71.60 38.66 16.79
N ALA A 13 72.04 39.10 17.97
CA ALA A 13 73.22 39.95 18.10
C ALA A 13 74.09 39.59 19.32
N THR A 14 75.39 39.38 19.09
CA THR A 14 76.45 39.22 20.10
C THR A 14 77.40 40.44 20.04
N PRO A 15 78.53 40.46 20.77
CA PRO A 15 78.60 40.73 22.21
C PRO A 15 79.30 42.08 22.48
N GLY A 16 78.95 42.79 23.57
CA GLY A 16 79.57 44.09 23.85
C GLY A 16 79.46 44.61 25.29
N THR A 17 80.65 44.86 25.88
CA THR A 17 80.92 45.76 27.01
C THR A 17 80.18 45.50 28.33
N GLY A 18 80.92 45.08 29.37
CA GLY A 18 80.39 44.85 30.71
C GLY A 18 79.92 46.13 31.41
N LYS A 19 78.61 46.41 31.37
CA LYS A 19 77.96 47.45 32.18
C LYS A 19 78.04 47.10 33.67
N SER A 20 78.16 48.12 34.51
CA SER A 20 78.18 47.94 35.96
C SER A 20 76.81 47.49 36.45
N LYS A 21 76.75 46.54 37.41
CA LYS A 21 75.49 46.05 38.01
C LYS A 21 74.65 47.14 38.71
N LEU A 22 75.19 48.35 38.85
CA LEU A 22 74.48 49.54 39.34
C LEU A 22 73.63 50.24 38.26
N GLU A 23 73.97 50.11 36.98
CA GLU A 23 73.28 50.80 35.88
C GLU A 23 71.95 50.15 35.50
N THR A 24 71.74 48.89 35.89
CA THR A 24 70.53 48.10 35.62
C THR A 24 69.52 48.11 36.77
N LEU A 25 69.80 48.83 37.87
CA LEU A 25 68.88 48.94 39.00
C LEU A 25 67.83 50.05 38.76
N PRO A 26 66.55 49.82 39.14
CA PRO A 26 65.56 50.90 39.18
C PRO A 26 66.06 52.09 40.03
N LYS A 27 65.63 53.32 39.68
CA LYS A 27 65.99 54.54 40.43
C LYS A 27 65.78 54.38 41.94
N GLU A 28 64.70 53.72 42.34
CA GLU A 28 64.36 53.49 43.74
C GLU A 28 65.40 52.66 44.48
N ASP A 29 65.94 51.61 43.85
CA ASP A 29 66.96 50.74 44.45
C ASP A 29 68.35 51.36 44.38
N LEU A 30 68.64 52.15 43.34
CA LEU A 30 69.84 52.98 43.29
C LEU A 30 69.83 54.03 44.41
N ILE A 31 68.67 54.63 44.72
CA ILE A 31 68.47 55.54 45.85
C ILE A 31 68.61 54.80 47.20
N LYS A 32 68.06 53.58 47.35
CA LYS A 32 68.27 52.75 48.55
C LYS A 32 69.75 52.40 48.75
N PHE A 33 70.47 52.03 47.67
CA PHE A 33 71.91 51.76 47.72
C PHE A 33 72.71 53.00 48.10
N ALA A 34 72.44 54.16 47.48
CA ALA A 34 73.08 55.42 47.82
C ALA A 34 72.82 55.83 49.28
N LYS A 35 71.58 55.70 49.78
CA LYS A 35 71.24 55.91 51.20
C LYS A 35 72.00 54.95 52.12
N LYS A 36 72.09 53.66 51.77
CA LYS A 36 72.82 52.66 52.57
C LYS A 36 74.32 52.95 52.63
N GLN A 37 74.94 53.36 51.52
CA GLN A 37 76.34 53.77 51.49
C GLN A 37 76.58 55.08 52.25
N MET A 38 75.69 56.07 52.12
CA MET A 38 75.76 57.33 52.88
C MET A 38 75.63 57.09 54.40
N MET A 39 74.76 56.16 54.81
CA MET A 39 74.61 55.76 56.22
C MET A 39 75.86 55.03 56.75
N LEU A 40 76.48 54.16 55.94
CA LEU A 40 77.76 53.53 56.28
C LEU A 40 78.90 54.56 56.40
N ILE A 41 78.96 55.54 55.49
CA ILE A 41 79.94 56.64 55.55
C ILE A 41 79.70 57.54 56.77
N GLN A 42 78.44 57.80 57.15
CA GLN A 42 78.11 58.51 58.38
C GLN A 42 78.52 57.73 59.64
N LYS A 43 78.27 56.41 59.69
CA LYS A 43 78.69 55.55 60.81
C LYS A 43 80.20 55.40 60.90
N ALA A 44 80.90 55.36 59.76
CA ALA A 44 82.36 55.42 59.71
C ALA A 44 82.87 56.77 60.24
N LYS A 45 82.29 57.89 59.79
CA LYS A 45 82.64 59.23 60.30
C LYS A 45 82.39 59.37 61.80
N SER A 46 81.27 58.87 62.34
CA SER A 46 81.01 58.95 63.78
C SER A 46 82.04 58.15 64.59
N ARG A 47 82.37 56.93 64.14
CA ARG A 47 83.42 56.10 64.74
C ARG A 47 84.81 56.75 64.64
N CYS A 48 85.12 57.42 63.53
CA CYS A 48 86.34 58.24 63.41
C CYS A 48 86.34 59.40 64.41
N THR A 49 85.24 60.14 64.56
CA THR A 49 85.17 61.24 65.54
C THR A 49 85.15 60.77 67.00
N GLU A 50 84.69 59.54 67.28
CA GLU A 50 84.88 58.88 68.58
C GLU A 50 86.36 58.56 68.83
N LEU A 51 87.05 57.98 67.86
CA LEU A 51 88.48 57.66 67.96
C LEU A 51 89.36 58.92 68.02
N GLU A 52 89.03 59.98 67.29
CA GLU A 52 89.67 61.30 67.40
C GLU A 52 89.45 61.89 68.80
N LYS A 53 88.27 61.68 69.41
CA LYS A 53 88.01 62.03 70.81
C LYS A 53 88.86 61.21 71.78
N GLU A 54 88.89 59.88 71.66
CA GLU A 54 89.74 59.03 72.51
C GLU A 54 91.23 59.45 72.40
N ILE A 55 91.70 59.76 71.19
CA ILE A 55 93.08 60.21 70.94
C ILE A 55 93.35 61.57 71.61
N GLU A 56 92.43 62.53 71.55
CA GLU A 56 92.62 63.84 72.18
C GLU A 56 92.46 63.78 73.71
N GLU A 57 91.58 62.90 74.20
CA GLU A 57 91.40 62.61 75.63
C GLU A 57 92.66 61.94 76.21
N LEU A 58 93.27 60.99 75.49
CA LEU A 58 94.57 60.40 75.80
C LEU A 58 95.74 61.40 75.75
N LYS A 59 95.71 62.42 74.87
CA LYS A 59 96.71 63.51 74.88
C LYS A 59 96.53 64.46 76.07
N SER A 60 95.28 64.72 76.46
CA SER A 60 94.94 65.71 77.50
C SER A 60 95.28 65.23 78.91
N ASN A 61 95.20 63.92 79.16
CA ASN A 61 95.40 63.31 80.48
C ASN A 61 96.87 62.95 80.76
N HIS A 62 97.75 63.94 80.82
CA HIS A 62 99.15 63.74 81.25
C HIS A 62 99.25 63.64 82.79
N ILE A 63 98.61 62.62 83.37
CA ILE A 63 98.62 62.32 84.82
C ILE A 63 99.61 61.18 85.09
N ALA A 64 100.34 61.27 86.20
CA ALA A 64 101.43 60.35 86.51
C ALA A 64 100.92 58.95 86.92
N GLY A 65 101.35 57.93 86.19
CA GLY A 65 101.20 56.51 86.48
C GLY A 65 102.38 55.73 85.88
N GLU A 66 102.68 54.54 86.40
CA GLU A 66 103.83 53.76 85.92
C GLU A 66 103.56 53.16 84.53
N THR A 67 104.62 52.98 83.73
CA THR A 67 104.54 52.42 82.37
C THR A 67 103.83 51.05 82.32
N ASN A 68 103.86 50.29 83.42
CA ASN A 68 103.19 49.00 83.55
C ASN A 68 101.66 49.08 83.44
N ASP A 69 101.01 50.10 84.01
CA ASP A 69 99.55 50.21 83.98
C ASP A 69 99.03 50.51 82.57
N ILE A 70 99.77 51.31 81.80
CA ILE A 70 99.49 51.58 80.38
C ILE A 70 99.67 50.30 79.55
N ILE A 71 100.75 49.54 79.77
CA ILE A 71 100.98 48.24 79.11
C ILE A 71 99.85 47.26 79.43
N LYS A 72 99.42 47.18 80.70
CA LYS A 72 98.31 46.32 81.12
C LYS A 72 96.99 46.71 80.42
N ALA A 73 96.61 47.98 80.47
CA ALA A 73 95.36 48.44 79.83
C ALA A 73 95.37 48.24 78.30
N LEU A 74 96.52 48.41 77.64
CA LEU A 74 96.68 48.10 76.22
C LEU A 74 96.61 46.59 75.93
N THR A 75 97.08 45.74 76.84
CA THR A 75 97.01 44.27 76.71
C THR A 75 95.57 43.80 76.88
N GLU A 76 94.86 44.25 77.93
CA GLU A 76 93.44 43.95 78.16
C GLU A 76 92.55 44.46 76.99
N ARG A 77 92.86 45.63 76.41
CA ARG A 77 92.19 46.12 75.20
C ARG A 77 92.52 45.30 73.95
N LEU A 78 93.75 44.79 73.81
CA LEU A 78 94.13 43.90 72.70
C LEU A 78 93.44 42.54 72.81
N ASP A 79 93.40 41.94 73.99
CA ASP A 79 92.72 40.66 74.23
C ASP A 79 91.21 40.78 73.97
N ALA A 80 90.58 41.89 74.38
CA ALA A 80 89.19 42.18 74.04
C ALA A 80 88.95 42.31 72.53
N ILE A 81 89.85 42.96 71.79
CA ILE A 81 89.79 43.07 70.32
C ILE A 81 90.02 41.70 69.64
N LEU A 82 90.90 40.85 70.19
CA LEU A 82 91.12 39.50 69.69
C LEU A 82 89.90 38.59 69.94
N LEU A 83 89.19 38.78 71.06
CA LEU A 83 87.92 38.10 71.34
C LEU A 83 86.80 38.60 70.42
N GLU A 84 86.58 39.90 70.28
CA GLU A 84 85.60 40.49 69.34
C GLU A 84 85.87 40.01 67.90
N LYS A 85 87.15 39.90 67.52
CA LYS A 85 87.55 39.32 66.23
C LYS A 85 87.18 37.82 66.13
N ALA A 86 87.48 37.02 67.15
CA ALA A 86 87.15 35.58 67.13
C ALA A 86 85.63 35.34 67.06
N GLU A 87 84.85 36.11 67.84
CA GLU A 87 83.38 36.06 67.83
C GLU A 87 82.80 36.47 66.47
N THR A 88 83.32 37.55 65.86
CA THR A 88 82.87 38.00 64.53
C THR A 88 83.30 37.08 63.40
N GLU A 89 84.48 36.45 63.47
CA GLU A 89 84.89 35.39 62.54
C GLU A 89 84.01 34.14 62.68
N GLN A 90 83.69 33.72 63.92
CA GLN A 90 82.76 32.61 64.18
C GLN A 90 81.34 32.93 63.68
N GLN A 91 80.83 34.13 63.93
CA GLN A 91 79.52 34.57 63.42
C GLN A 91 79.50 34.62 61.89
N CYS A 92 80.58 35.08 61.25
CA CYS A 92 80.73 35.04 59.79
C CYS A 92 80.74 33.62 59.23
N LEU A 93 81.35 32.65 59.93
CA LEU A 93 81.33 31.24 59.52
C LEU A 93 79.94 30.61 59.66
N SER A 94 79.20 30.93 60.72
CA SER A 94 77.80 30.51 60.88
C SER A 94 76.91 31.06 59.77
N LEU A 95 76.99 32.37 59.50
CA LEU A 95 76.23 33.03 58.42
C LEU A 95 76.59 32.48 57.03
N LYS A 96 77.84 32.08 56.79
CA LYS A 96 78.24 31.39 55.55
C LYS A 96 77.60 30.01 55.41
N LYS A 97 77.57 29.21 56.49
CA LYS A 97 76.89 27.89 56.48
C LYS A 97 75.38 28.04 56.26
N GLU A 98 74.75 29.00 56.93
CA GLU A 98 73.33 29.32 56.77
C GLU A 98 73.03 29.78 55.33
N ASN A 99 73.85 30.66 54.74
CA ASN A 99 73.67 31.12 53.37
C ASN A 99 73.84 30.00 52.33
N ILE A 100 74.77 29.06 52.55
CA ILE A 100 74.91 27.85 51.72
C ILE A 100 73.66 26.96 51.84
N LYS A 101 73.14 26.75 53.07
CA LYS A 101 71.92 25.99 53.30
C LYS A 101 70.71 26.62 52.61
N MET A 102 70.50 27.94 52.77
CA MET A 102 69.44 28.68 52.08
C MET A 102 69.60 28.60 50.55
N LYS A 103 70.82 28.65 50.01
CA LYS A 103 71.04 28.47 48.56
C LYS A 103 70.59 27.07 48.11
N GLN A 104 70.95 26.02 48.84
CA GLN A 104 70.51 24.66 48.51
C GLN A 104 68.98 24.53 48.59
N GLU A 105 68.36 25.03 49.65
CA GLU A 105 66.89 25.00 49.81
C GLU A 105 66.16 25.75 48.69
N ILE A 106 66.74 26.82 48.16
CA ILE A 106 66.24 27.54 46.97
C ILE A 106 66.44 26.71 45.68
N GLU A 107 67.58 26.05 45.51
CA GLU A 107 67.92 25.22 44.34
C GLU A 107 67.04 23.95 44.26
N ASP A 108 66.81 23.31 45.40
CA ASP A 108 65.87 22.19 45.59
C ASP A 108 64.41 22.63 45.33
N SER A 109 64.06 23.87 45.72
CA SER A 109 62.74 24.45 45.44
C SER A 109 62.54 24.81 43.96
N ILE A 110 63.59 25.29 43.28
CA ILE A 110 63.56 25.61 41.85
C ILE A 110 63.41 24.33 41.02
N THR A 111 64.22 23.30 41.28
CA THR A 111 64.12 22.02 40.57
C THR A 111 62.73 21.38 40.73
N LYS A 112 62.17 21.38 41.95
CA LYS A 112 60.78 20.93 42.19
C LYS A 112 59.75 21.76 41.42
N MET A 113 59.94 23.08 41.31
CA MET A 113 59.06 23.96 40.53
C MET A 113 59.17 23.69 39.02
N GLU A 114 60.37 23.45 38.50
CA GLU A 114 60.59 23.06 37.11
C GLU A 114 59.95 21.71 36.77
N ASP A 115 60.00 20.72 37.67
CA ASP A 115 59.38 19.42 37.45
C ASP A 115 57.85 19.50 37.46
N MET A 116 57.25 20.23 38.42
CA MET A 116 55.80 20.52 38.39
C MET A 116 55.39 21.29 37.12
N HIS A 117 56.26 22.14 36.57
CA HIS A 117 55.99 22.85 35.31
C HIS A 117 56.01 21.90 34.11
N LYS A 118 56.96 20.95 34.04
CA LYS A 118 57.01 19.89 33.01
C LYS A 118 55.78 18.98 33.06
N GLU A 119 55.32 18.62 34.26
CA GLU A 119 54.08 17.86 34.46
C GLU A 119 52.85 18.65 33.99
N PHE A 120 52.76 19.94 34.32
CA PHE A 120 51.67 20.81 33.86
C PHE A 120 51.65 20.94 32.34
N GLU A 121 52.78 21.25 31.70
CA GLU A 121 52.87 21.30 30.23
C GLU A 121 52.47 19.96 29.59
N GLN A 122 52.82 18.83 30.22
CA GLN A 122 52.50 17.52 29.69
C GLN A 122 51.01 17.18 29.82
N SER A 123 50.37 17.67 30.88
CA SER A 123 48.91 17.63 31.05
C SER A 123 48.21 18.50 29.99
N GLU A 124 48.66 19.74 29.79
CA GLU A 124 48.17 20.64 28.74
C GLU A 124 48.31 20.02 27.34
N ARG A 125 49.48 19.47 27.01
CA ARG A 125 49.73 18.73 25.76
C ARG A 125 48.85 17.49 25.57
N ASN A 126 48.29 16.93 26.64
CA ASN A 126 47.33 15.83 26.55
C ASN A 126 45.91 16.37 26.32
N TYR A 127 45.46 17.35 27.11
CA TYR A 127 44.14 17.98 26.91
C TYR A 127 43.98 18.62 25.52
N VAL A 128 45.03 19.21 24.95
CA VAL A 128 45.00 19.74 23.58
C VAL A 128 44.77 18.64 22.54
N LYS A 129 45.32 17.44 22.73
CA LYS A 129 45.06 16.29 21.84
C LYS A 129 43.65 15.75 21.99
N GLU A 130 43.14 15.72 23.22
CA GLU A 130 41.77 15.27 23.52
C GLU A 130 40.73 16.24 22.93
N MET A 131 40.93 17.55 23.08
CA MET A 131 40.11 18.58 22.42
C MET A 131 40.18 18.47 20.89
N GLU A 132 41.35 18.21 20.30
CA GLU A 132 41.47 18.01 18.86
C GLU A 132 40.81 16.69 18.40
N HIS A 133 40.84 15.61 19.20
CA HIS A 133 40.09 14.38 18.92
C HIS A 133 38.57 14.66 18.90
N LEU A 134 38.03 15.23 19.98
CA LEU A 134 36.60 15.55 20.10
C LEU A 134 36.12 16.51 19.00
N LYS A 135 36.98 17.46 18.58
CA LYS A 135 36.75 18.34 17.43
C LYS A 135 36.66 17.58 16.09
N ASN A 136 37.54 16.61 15.86
CA ASN A 136 37.50 15.78 14.65
C ASN A 136 36.28 14.83 14.66
N GLU A 137 35.91 14.28 15.81
CA GLU A 137 34.71 13.48 16.00
C GLU A 137 33.43 14.29 15.75
N LEU A 138 33.35 15.51 16.30
CA LEU A 138 32.25 16.44 16.05
C LEU A 138 32.12 16.81 14.56
N MET A 139 33.22 17.01 13.85
CA MET A 139 33.20 17.23 12.39
C MET A 139 32.69 16.00 11.62
N ALA A 140 33.08 14.79 12.03
CA ALA A 140 32.60 13.55 11.41
C ALA A 140 31.10 13.33 11.66
N VAL A 141 30.61 13.56 12.88
CA VAL A 141 29.19 13.51 13.23
C VAL A 141 28.39 14.57 12.46
N HIS A 142 28.90 15.79 12.33
CA HIS A 142 28.25 16.85 11.55
C HIS A 142 28.19 16.51 10.05
N ALA A 143 29.26 15.95 9.46
CA ALA A 143 29.27 15.50 8.08
C ALA A 143 28.27 14.35 7.82
N LYS A 144 28.18 13.39 8.76
CA LYS A 144 27.18 12.31 8.70
C LYS A 144 25.77 12.86 8.79
N HIS A 145 25.46 13.67 9.80
CA HIS A 145 24.14 14.30 9.95
C HIS A 145 23.75 15.17 8.73
N SER A 146 24.69 15.87 8.10
CA SER A 146 24.43 16.60 6.85
C SER A 146 24.12 15.68 5.66
N THR A 147 24.61 14.44 5.68
CA THR A 147 24.33 13.41 4.66
C THR A 147 22.97 12.77 4.91
N ASP A 148 22.69 12.38 6.17
CA ASP A 148 21.42 11.79 6.60
C ASP A 148 20.25 12.77 6.40
N LYS A 149 20.48 14.07 6.64
CA LYS A 149 19.51 15.14 6.31
C LYS A 149 19.22 15.24 4.81
N ALA A 150 20.21 14.97 3.96
CA ALA A 150 20.05 15.02 2.51
C ALA A 150 19.31 13.80 1.95
N SER A 151 19.51 12.60 2.49
CA SER A 151 18.72 11.41 2.13
C SER A 151 17.26 11.56 2.57
N LEU A 152 17.00 11.95 3.82
CA LEU A 152 15.64 12.19 4.33
C LEU A 152 14.92 13.28 3.51
N GLN A 153 15.60 14.35 3.09
CA GLN A 153 15.00 15.39 2.25
C GLN A 153 14.74 14.91 0.80
N LYS A 154 15.45 13.87 0.32
CA LYS A 154 15.18 13.21 -0.97
C LYS A 154 13.99 12.26 -0.84
N GLU A 155 13.96 11.43 0.19
CA GLU A 155 12.86 10.50 0.49
C GLU A 155 11.52 11.23 0.69
N LEU A 156 11.51 12.36 1.42
CA LEU A 156 10.32 13.19 1.59
C LEU A 156 9.80 13.75 0.25
N LYS A 157 10.69 14.12 -0.68
CA LYS A 157 10.30 14.56 -2.04
C LYS A 157 9.72 13.41 -2.87
N GLU A 158 10.29 12.21 -2.76
CA GLU A 158 9.79 11.02 -3.46
C GLU A 158 8.45 10.54 -2.89
N ALA A 159 8.27 10.55 -1.56
CA ALA A 159 7.00 10.28 -0.91
C ALA A 159 5.92 11.28 -1.32
N ARG A 160 6.25 12.58 -1.36
CA ARG A 160 5.32 13.63 -1.83
C ARG A 160 4.96 13.48 -3.32
N LYS A 161 5.89 13.02 -4.16
CA LYS A 161 5.62 12.69 -5.57
C LYS A 161 4.65 11.51 -5.69
N LYS A 162 4.89 10.40 -4.97
CA LYS A 162 3.98 9.24 -4.93
C LYS A 162 2.59 9.63 -4.43
N GLN A 163 2.50 10.47 -3.40
CA GLN A 163 1.22 10.98 -2.89
C GLN A 163 0.44 11.81 -3.93
N LEU A 164 1.14 12.59 -4.77
CA LEU A 164 0.53 13.32 -5.88
C LEU A 164 0.00 12.35 -6.95
N GLU A 165 0.80 11.35 -7.33
CA GLU A 165 0.45 10.32 -8.32
C GLU A 165 -0.78 9.49 -7.87
N PHE A 166 -0.84 9.09 -6.60
CA PHE A 166 -2.04 8.47 -6.02
C PHE A 166 -3.26 9.42 -6.00
N SER A 167 -3.06 10.71 -5.72
CA SER A 167 -4.15 11.70 -5.76
C SER A 167 -4.66 11.98 -7.18
N GLU A 168 -3.88 11.68 -8.22
CA GLU A 168 -4.33 11.72 -9.61
C GLU A 168 -5.07 10.43 -10.00
N GLN A 169 -4.57 9.26 -9.59
CA GLN A 169 -5.26 7.98 -9.78
C GLN A 169 -6.65 7.96 -9.12
N LEU A 170 -6.80 8.51 -7.91
CA LEU A 170 -8.09 8.62 -7.22
C LEU A 170 -9.12 9.47 -7.99
N LYS A 171 -8.70 10.47 -8.78
CA LYS A 171 -9.62 11.25 -9.63
C LYS A 171 -10.14 10.44 -10.80
N PHE A 172 -9.27 9.67 -11.47
CA PHE A 172 -9.69 8.75 -12.52
C PHE A 172 -10.65 7.67 -11.99
N GLN A 173 -10.49 7.24 -10.72
CA GLN A 173 -11.46 6.37 -10.07
C GLN A 173 -12.81 7.07 -9.84
N SER A 174 -12.86 8.31 -9.32
CA SER A 174 -14.13 9.03 -9.15
C SER A 174 -14.86 9.28 -10.49
N ASP A 175 -14.12 9.59 -11.56
CA ASP A 175 -14.71 9.74 -12.91
C ASP A 175 -15.33 8.43 -13.40
N SER A 176 -14.72 7.28 -13.09
CA SER A 176 -15.29 5.96 -13.40
C SER A 176 -16.52 5.64 -12.55
N GLU A 177 -16.51 5.99 -11.26
CA GLU A 177 -17.60 5.73 -10.32
C GLU A 177 -18.85 6.54 -10.66
N ASP A 178 -18.70 7.80 -11.08
CA ASP A 178 -19.81 8.62 -11.55
C ASP A 178 -20.38 8.14 -12.91
N ASN A 179 -19.58 7.46 -13.74
CA ASN A 179 -20.09 6.79 -14.94
C ASN A 179 -20.83 5.49 -14.60
N VAL A 180 -20.41 4.74 -13.58
CA VAL A 180 -21.17 3.61 -13.03
C VAL A 180 -22.52 4.08 -12.47
N LYS A 181 -22.56 5.19 -11.70
CA LYS A 181 -23.82 5.78 -11.20
C LYS A 181 -24.79 6.14 -12.34
N LYS A 182 -24.31 6.77 -13.42
CA LYS A 182 -25.14 7.11 -14.60
C LYS A 182 -25.72 5.86 -15.27
N LEU A 183 -24.89 4.83 -15.50
CA LEU A 183 -25.36 3.55 -16.06
C LEU A 183 -26.39 2.86 -15.15
N GLN A 184 -26.17 2.92 -13.83
CA GLN A 184 -27.10 2.36 -12.85
C GLN A 184 -28.44 3.12 -12.84
N GLU A 185 -28.43 4.46 -12.95
CA GLU A 185 -29.64 5.25 -13.16
C GLU A 185 -30.36 4.93 -14.48
N GLU A 186 -29.63 4.73 -15.58
CA GLU A 186 -30.22 4.38 -16.89
C GLU A 186 -30.87 3.00 -16.85
N ILE A 187 -30.21 2.00 -16.27
CA ILE A 187 -30.79 0.68 -16.00
C ILE A 187 -32.07 0.81 -15.15
N GLN A 188 -32.04 1.66 -14.11
CA GLN A 188 -33.18 1.87 -13.22
C GLN A 188 -34.34 2.64 -13.88
N LYS A 189 -34.07 3.45 -14.91
CA LYS A 189 -35.09 4.12 -15.76
C LYS A 189 -35.69 3.16 -16.79
N ILE A 190 -34.91 2.26 -17.37
CA ILE A 190 -35.35 1.30 -18.40
C ILE A 190 -36.14 0.13 -17.79
N LYS A 191 -35.73 -0.36 -16.61
CA LYS A 191 -36.32 -1.51 -15.93
C LYS A 191 -37.87 -1.52 -15.88
N PRO A 192 -38.57 -0.47 -15.38
CA PRO A 192 -40.03 -0.50 -15.29
C PRO A 192 -40.74 -0.62 -16.65
N ALA A 193 -40.15 -0.09 -17.74
CA ALA A 193 -40.72 -0.22 -19.07
C ALA A 193 -40.60 -1.66 -19.63
N LEU A 194 -39.53 -2.38 -19.26
CA LEU A 194 -39.39 -3.81 -19.57
C LEU A 194 -40.35 -4.66 -18.72
N GLU A 195 -40.53 -4.33 -17.44
CA GLU A 195 -41.49 -5.00 -16.55
C GLU A 195 -42.94 -4.81 -17.05
N GLU A 196 -43.29 -3.62 -17.54
CA GLU A 196 -44.60 -3.34 -18.16
C GLU A 196 -44.80 -4.09 -19.50
N GLN A 197 -43.76 -4.19 -20.35
CA GLN A 197 -43.82 -5.02 -21.56
C GLN A 197 -44.00 -6.51 -21.25
N ILE A 198 -43.29 -7.04 -20.24
CA ILE A 198 -43.45 -8.43 -19.81
C ILE A 198 -44.88 -8.68 -19.32
N LEU A 199 -45.43 -7.78 -18.49
CA LEU A 199 -46.81 -7.88 -18.00
C LEU A 199 -47.84 -7.81 -19.14
N TYR A 200 -47.61 -6.94 -20.13
CA TYR A 200 -48.46 -6.84 -21.32
C TYR A 200 -48.44 -8.12 -22.16
N LEU A 201 -47.25 -8.68 -22.43
CA LEU A 201 -47.08 -9.92 -23.19
C LEU A 201 -47.69 -11.11 -22.45
N GLN A 202 -47.50 -11.23 -21.13
CA GLN A 202 -48.16 -12.25 -20.31
C GLN A 202 -49.68 -12.18 -20.43
N LYS A 203 -50.25 -10.97 -20.39
CA LYS A 203 -51.70 -10.76 -20.51
C LYS A 203 -52.24 -11.05 -21.92
N GLN A 204 -51.48 -10.80 -22.99
CA GLN A 204 -51.84 -11.27 -24.34
C GLN A 204 -51.82 -12.80 -24.42
N LEU A 205 -50.81 -13.44 -23.84
CA LEU A 205 -50.63 -14.90 -23.88
C LEU A 205 -51.75 -15.60 -23.08
N GLU A 206 -52.13 -15.06 -21.92
CA GLU A 206 -53.30 -15.50 -21.15
C GLU A 206 -54.61 -15.33 -21.94
N ALA A 207 -54.84 -14.18 -22.58
CA ALA A 207 -56.04 -13.96 -23.40
C ALA A 207 -56.12 -14.95 -24.58
N THR A 208 -55.03 -15.13 -25.32
CA THR A 208 -54.94 -16.07 -26.45
C THR A 208 -55.14 -17.52 -26.00
N THR A 209 -54.65 -17.88 -24.81
CA THR A 209 -54.86 -19.23 -24.23
C THR A 209 -56.33 -19.44 -23.90
N ASN A 210 -56.98 -18.47 -23.26
CA ASN A 210 -58.43 -18.53 -22.96
C ASN A 210 -59.29 -18.61 -24.23
N GLU A 211 -58.95 -17.87 -25.29
CA GLU A 211 -59.63 -17.96 -26.59
C GLU A 211 -59.47 -19.35 -27.22
N LYS A 212 -58.26 -19.93 -27.18
CA LYS A 212 -58.00 -21.29 -27.68
C LYS A 212 -58.70 -22.36 -26.87
N GLU A 213 -58.80 -22.23 -25.55
CA GLU A 213 -59.52 -23.18 -24.70
C GLU A 213 -61.04 -23.12 -24.96
N GLN A 214 -61.59 -21.91 -25.22
CA GLN A 214 -62.98 -21.76 -25.68
C GLN A 214 -63.19 -22.41 -27.06
N GLU A 215 -62.31 -22.16 -28.03
CA GLU A 215 -62.36 -22.77 -29.37
C GLU A 215 -62.31 -24.32 -29.28
N ILE A 216 -61.41 -24.88 -28.48
CA ILE A 216 -61.34 -26.32 -28.20
C ILE A 216 -62.65 -26.83 -27.60
N SER A 217 -63.23 -26.11 -26.62
CA SER A 217 -64.52 -26.49 -26.02
C SER A 217 -65.68 -26.45 -27.03
N HIS A 218 -65.66 -25.51 -27.98
CA HIS A 218 -66.64 -25.44 -29.07
C HIS A 218 -66.46 -26.58 -30.08
N LEU A 219 -65.22 -26.90 -30.47
CA LEU A 219 -64.90 -28.02 -31.36
C LEU A 219 -65.25 -29.37 -30.73
N GLN A 220 -64.96 -29.57 -29.45
CA GLN A 220 -65.37 -30.78 -28.71
C GLN A 220 -66.90 -30.98 -28.74
N LYS A 221 -67.67 -29.93 -28.44
CA LYS A 221 -69.14 -29.95 -28.50
C LYS A 221 -69.67 -30.23 -29.91
N ALA A 222 -69.01 -29.70 -30.95
CA ALA A 222 -69.39 -29.95 -32.34
C ALA A 222 -69.08 -31.42 -32.76
N ILE A 223 -67.95 -31.97 -32.33
CA ILE A 223 -67.57 -33.37 -32.55
C ILE A 223 -68.54 -34.31 -31.83
N GLU A 224 -68.93 -33.98 -30.59
CA GLU A 224 -69.92 -34.75 -29.82
C GLU A 224 -71.31 -34.69 -30.47
N ALA A 225 -71.77 -33.51 -30.88
CA ALA A 225 -73.06 -33.36 -31.57
C ALA A 225 -73.09 -34.15 -32.89
N ASN A 226 -72.02 -34.11 -33.68
CA ASN A 226 -71.90 -34.88 -34.93
C ASN A 226 -71.81 -36.39 -34.68
N SER A 227 -71.08 -36.86 -33.66
CA SER A 227 -71.02 -38.29 -33.35
C SER A 227 -72.38 -38.82 -32.87
N GLN A 228 -73.11 -38.03 -32.07
CA GLN A 228 -74.50 -38.34 -31.70
C GLN A 228 -75.47 -38.29 -32.89
N HIS A 229 -75.20 -37.49 -33.93
CA HIS A 229 -75.96 -37.49 -35.19
C HIS A 229 -75.70 -38.77 -35.97
N TYR A 230 -74.44 -39.05 -36.32
CA TYR A 230 -74.06 -40.24 -37.08
C TYR A 230 -74.47 -41.54 -36.38
N GLN A 231 -74.43 -41.60 -35.05
CA GLN A 231 -74.92 -42.79 -34.32
C GLN A 231 -76.44 -42.98 -34.48
N LYS A 232 -77.24 -41.91 -34.58
CA LYS A 232 -78.68 -42.01 -34.89
C LYS A 232 -78.91 -42.44 -36.33
N ASP A 233 -78.15 -41.91 -37.28
CA ASP A 233 -78.23 -42.29 -38.69
C ASP A 233 -77.88 -43.78 -38.88
N ILE A 234 -76.80 -44.26 -38.25
CA ILE A 234 -76.40 -45.67 -38.24
C ILE A 234 -77.51 -46.55 -37.66
N ASN A 235 -78.14 -46.13 -36.56
CA ASN A 235 -79.26 -46.88 -35.96
C ASN A 235 -80.48 -46.92 -36.89
N SER A 236 -80.84 -45.79 -37.54
CA SER A 236 -81.93 -45.74 -38.53
C SER A 236 -81.68 -46.65 -39.72
N LEU A 237 -80.48 -46.59 -40.29
CA LEU A 237 -80.07 -47.45 -41.41
C LEU A 237 -80.04 -48.93 -41.02
N GLN A 238 -79.66 -49.28 -39.78
CA GLN A 238 -79.78 -50.65 -39.28
C GLN A 238 -81.25 -51.11 -39.17
N GLU A 239 -82.16 -50.24 -38.73
CA GLU A 239 -83.58 -50.55 -38.68
C GLU A 239 -84.19 -50.70 -40.08
N GLU A 240 -83.85 -49.81 -41.03
CA GLU A 240 -84.23 -49.91 -42.44
C GLU A 240 -83.72 -51.21 -43.08
N ILE A 241 -82.46 -51.61 -42.82
CA ILE A 241 -81.89 -52.88 -43.28
C ILE A 241 -82.62 -54.09 -42.67
N LEU A 242 -83.04 -54.02 -41.40
CA LEU A 242 -83.83 -55.07 -40.77
C LEU A 242 -85.23 -55.17 -41.38
N GLN A 243 -85.89 -54.05 -41.66
CA GLN A 243 -87.19 -54.01 -42.34
C GLN A 243 -87.08 -54.57 -43.77
N LEU A 244 -86.09 -54.13 -44.55
CA LEU A 244 -85.85 -54.59 -45.92
C LEU A 244 -85.51 -56.10 -45.98
N LYS A 245 -84.78 -56.60 -44.98
CA LYS A 245 -84.50 -58.04 -44.83
C LYS A 245 -85.76 -58.84 -44.50
N ALA A 246 -86.67 -58.29 -43.70
CA ALA A 246 -87.95 -58.92 -43.39
C ALA A 246 -88.89 -58.96 -44.61
N THR A 247 -89.00 -57.87 -45.38
CA THR A 247 -89.79 -57.85 -46.62
C THR A 247 -89.24 -58.80 -47.66
N HIS A 248 -87.92 -58.84 -47.86
CA HIS A 248 -87.27 -59.78 -48.77
C HIS A 248 -87.51 -61.25 -48.37
N GLN A 249 -87.46 -61.58 -47.07
CA GLN A 249 -87.80 -62.93 -46.60
C GLN A 249 -89.26 -63.30 -46.90
N GLU A 250 -90.20 -62.36 -46.81
CA GLU A 250 -91.61 -62.62 -47.11
C GLU A 250 -91.85 -62.75 -48.62
N GLU A 251 -91.17 -61.97 -49.45
CA GLU A 251 -91.16 -62.13 -50.92
C GLU A 251 -90.61 -63.50 -51.33
N VAL A 252 -89.51 -63.95 -50.72
CA VAL A 252 -88.93 -65.28 -50.99
C VAL A 252 -89.90 -66.39 -50.60
N LYS A 253 -90.58 -66.32 -49.45
CA LYS A 253 -91.67 -67.27 -49.10
C LYS A 253 -92.77 -67.27 -50.15
N LYS A 254 -93.25 -66.09 -50.55
CA LYS A 254 -94.33 -65.93 -51.53
C LYS A 254 -93.97 -66.52 -52.89
N LEU A 255 -92.75 -66.26 -53.37
CA LEU A 255 -92.21 -66.87 -54.60
C LEU A 255 -92.07 -68.38 -54.47
N MET A 256 -91.61 -68.89 -53.32
CA MET A 256 -91.50 -70.32 -53.06
C MET A 256 -92.88 -71.02 -53.08
N CYS A 257 -93.92 -70.41 -52.50
CA CYS A 257 -95.29 -70.90 -52.61
C CYS A 257 -95.83 -70.86 -54.05
N GLN A 258 -95.46 -69.86 -54.86
CA GLN A 258 -95.82 -69.81 -56.28
C GLN A 258 -95.14 -70.92 -57.10
N PHE A 259 -93.84 -71.19 -56.85
CA PHE A 259 -93.14 -72.32 -57.45
C PHE A 259 -93.74 -73.67 -57.02
N GLU A 260 -94.10 -73.85 -55.75
CA GLU A 260 -94.71 -75.09 -55.26
C GLU A 260 -96.12 -75.32 -55.85
N ALA A 261 -96.89 -74.25 -56.09
CA ALA A 261 -98.17 -74.34 -56.79
C ALA A 261 -97.99 -74.73 -58.27
N SER A 262 -97.07 -74.07 -58.98
CA SER A 262 -96.77 -74.36 -60.39
C SER A 262 -96.20 -75.77 -60.58
N ALA A 263 -95.39 -76.28 -59.64
CA ALA A 263 -94.89 -77.65 -59.67
C ALA A 263 -96.02 -78.69 -59.58
N LYS A 264 -97.03 -78.46 -58.72
CA LYS A 264 -98.22 -79.33 -58.59
C LYS A 264 -99.15 -79.25 -59.79
N GLU A 265 -99.25 -78.08 -60.42
CA GLU A 265 -99.98 -77.91 -61.67
C GLU A 265 -99.31 -78.68 -62.82
N HIS A 266 -97.98 -78.62 -62.93
CA HIS A 266 -97.23 -79.40 -63.91
C HIS A 266 -97.29 -80.92 -63.64
N GLU A 267 -97.26 -81.34 -62.37
CA GLU A 267 -97.49 -82.74 -61.99
C GLU A 267 -98.88 -83.24 -62.41
N ALA A 268 -99.93 -82.41 -62.26
CA ALA A 268 -101.28 -82.73 -62.74
C ALA A 268 -101.34 -82.77 -64.28
N GLU A 269 -100.65 -81.88 -64.98
CA GLU A 269 -100.58 -81.87 -66.45
C GLU A 269 -99.87 -83.12 -67.01
N VAL A 270 -98.76 -83.55 -66.41
CA VAL A 270 -98.06 -84.79 -66.76
C VAL A 270 -98.98 -86.01 -66.58
N ASN A 271 -99.78 -86.04 -65.51
CA ASN A 271 -100.75 -87.12 -65.29
C ASN A 271 -101.88 -87.12 -66.34
N ASN A 272 -102.41 -85.94 -66.71
CA ASN A 272 -103.39 -85.82 -67.81
C ASN A 272 -102.81 -86.27 -69.16
N LEU A 273 -101.55 -85.93 -69.45
CA LEU A 273 -100.89 -86.28 -70.71
C LEU A 273 -100.62 -87.78 -70.81
N ASN A 274 -100.30 -88.46 -69.71
CA ASN A 274 -100.25 -89.92 -69.64
C ASN A 274 -101.62 -90.55 -69.93
N GLN A 275 -102.71 -90.01 -69.38
CA GLN A 275 -104.07 -90.50 -69.65
C GLN A 275 -104.49 -90.29 -71.11
N LEU A 276 -104.10 -89.17 -71.73
CA LEU A 276 -104.36 -88.93 -73.16
C LEU A 276 -103.61 -89.94 -74.06
N LYS A 277 -102.41 -90.36 -73.65
CA LYS A 277 -101.58 -91.33 -74.36
C LYS A 277 -102.21 -92.73 -74.40
N GLU A 278 -102.82 -93.20 -73.32
CA GLU A 278 -103.55 -94.48 -73.32
C GLU A 278 -104.76 -94.46 -74.27
N ASN A 279 -105.49 -93.35 -74.32
CA ASN A 279 -106.65 -93.19 -75.22
C ASN A 279 -106.27 -93.15 -76.71
N LEU A 280 -105.05 -92.73 -77.07
CA LEU A 280 -104.57 -92.73 -78.45
C LEU A 280 -104.19 -94.14 -78.95
N VAL A 281 -103.70 -95.01 -78.07
CA VAL A 281 -103.34 -96.40 -78.42
C VAL A 281 -104.59 -97.18 -78.80
N THR A 282 -105.66 -97.09 -78.00
CA THR A 282 -106.94 -97.79 -78.26
C THR A 282 -107.70 -97.27 -79.49
N GLN A 283 -107.33 -96.11 -80.03
CA GLN A 283 -107.91 -95.60 -81.29
C GLN A 283 -107.21 -96.16 -82.54
N CYS A 284 -105.95 -96.60 -82.45
CA CYS A 284 -105.18 -97.08 -83.59
C CYS A 284 -105.58 -98.49 -84.04
N GLU A 285 -105.95 -99.37 -83.09
CA GLU A 285 -106.32 -100.78 -83.35
C GLU A 285 -107.65 -100.95 -84.10
N ALA A 286 -108.40 -99.87 -84.33
CA ALA A 286 -109.78 -99.89 -84.84
C ALA A 286 -109.94 -99.48 -86.33
N SER A 287 -108.84 -99.36 -87.09
CA SER A 287 -108.88 -98.78 -88.46
C SER A 287 -108.06 -99.49 -89.54
N GLU A 288 -107.57 -100.71 -89.30
CA GLU A 288 -106.66 -101.43 -90.22
C GLU A 288 -107.37 -102.40 -91.21
N GLU A 289 -108.70 -102.37 -91.31
CA GLU A 289 -109.45 -102.98 -92.41
C GLU A 289 -110.08 -101.90 -93.31
N ASN A 290 -109.64 -101.82 -94.59
CA ASN A 290 -110.47 -101.74 -95.82
C ASN A 290 -109.74 -101.08 -97.03
N ILE A 291 -109.08 -101.92 -97.84
CA ILE A 291 -108.97 -101.82 -99.32
C ILE A 291 -108.33 -100.54 -99.94
N GLN A 292 -107.00 -100.59 -100.04
CA GLN A 292 -106.22 -100.74 -101.30
C GLN A 292 -106.87 -100.41 -102.68
N GLU A 293 -106.01 -100.00 -103.63
CA GLU A 293 -106.17 -100.17 -105.10
C GLU A 293 -107.04 -99.16 -105.89
N LYS A 294 -106.38 -98.18 -106.54
CA LYS A 294 -106.08 -98.33 -107.98
C LYS A 294 -104.85 -97.53 -108.45
N TYR A 295 -104.19 -98.06 -109.47
CA TYR A 295 -102.84 -97.73 -109.94
C TYR A 295 -102.76 -96.70 -111.10
N GLU A 296 -101.51 -96.27 -111.33
CA GLU A 296 -100.79 -96.20 -112.64
C GLU A 296 -100.58 -94.88 -113.41
N CYS A 297 -99.29 -94.66 -113.72
CA CYS A 297 -98.64 -93.89 -114.81
C CYS A 297 -98.92 -92.38 -114.98
N GLU A 298 -97.91 -91.51 -115.16
CA GLU A 298 -96.44 -91.62 -114.99
C GLU A 298 -95.81 -90.20 -114.86
N LEU A 299 -94.53 -90.08 -114.49
CA LEU A 299 -93.89 -88.79 -114.15
C LEU A 299 -93.16 -88.11 -115.33
N GLU A 300 -93.17 -86.77 -115.37
CA GLU A 300 -92.07 -85.95 -115.91
C GLU A 300 -92.02 -84.53 -115.28
N ASN A 301 -90.82 -84.01 -115.11
CA ASN A 301 -90.36 -82.98 -114.15
C ASN A 301 -90.82 -81.49 -114.27
N LEU A 302 -91.00 -80.84 -113.10
CA LEU A 302 -90.51 -79.49 -112.70
C LEU A 302 -90.82 -78.19 -113.50
N TRP A 303 -91.67 -77.27 -112.96
CA TRP A 303 -91.28 -75.88 -112.55
C TRP A 303 -92.41 -75.00 -111.93
N LYS A 304 -91.99 -74.14 -110.97
CA LYS A 304 -92.45 -72.79 -110.53
C LYS A 304 -93.91 -72.27 -110.66
N THR A 305 -94.31 -71.52 -109.60
CA THR A 305 -95.22 -70.34 -109.54
C THR A 305 -96.74 -70.54 -109.81
N SER A 306 -97.68 -69.74 -109.28
CA SER A 306 -97.72 -68.77 -108.15
C SER A 306 -99.15 -68.26 -107.89
N SER A 307 -99.56 -68.07 -106.62
CA SER A 307 -100.64 -67.15 -106.15
C SER A 307 -102.09 -67.45 -106.64
N ALA A 308 -103.18 -66.83 -106.15
CA ALA A 308 -103.38 -65.73 -105.18
C ALA A 308 -104.79 -65.77 -104.52
N ASN A 309 -104.99 -64.92 -103.49
CA ASN A 309 -106.28 -64.37 -102.99
C ASN A 309 -107.21 -65.34 -102.20
N GLN A 310 -108.09 -64.86 -101.30
CA GLN A 310 -108.70 -63.52 -101.13
C GLN A 310 -108.60 -62.92 -99.70
N GLU A 311 -108.44 -61.58 -99.64
CA GLU A 311 -109.18 -60.59 -98.80
C GLU A 311 -109.10 -60.65 -97.25
N ASN A 312 -109.22 -59.56 -96.46
CA ASN A 312 -109.44 -58.10 -96.66
C ASN A 312 -108.97 -57.34 -95.37
N GLN A 313 -108.91 -56.00 -95.15
CA GLN A 313 -109.25 -54.78 -95.92
C GLN A 313 -108.50 -53.54 -95.36
N ALA A 314 -108.02 -52.62 -96.23
CA ALA A 314 -107.62 -51.21 -95.96
C ALA A 314 -106.43 -50.92 -95.00
N CYS A 315 -105.71 -49.79 -95.08
CA CYS A 315 -105.82 -48.63 -95.98
C CYS A 315 -104.44 -48.08 -96.43
N SER A 316 -104.42 -47.26 -97.49
CA SER A 316 -103.21 -46.73 -98.16
C SER A 316 -103.33 -45.19 -98.37
N LEU A 317 -102.66 -44.42 -99.25
CA LEU A 317 -102.01 -44.69 -100.55
C LEU A 317 -101.21 -43.46 -101.08
N LEU A 318 -100.03 -43.67 -101.71
CA LEU A 318 -99.37 -42.84 -102.77
C LEU A 318 -99.04 -41.34 -102.50
N LEU A 319 -98.26 -40.60 -103.33
CA LEU A 319 -97.59 -40.84 -104.65
C LEU A 319 -96.19 -40.15 -104.69
N LYS A 320 -95.32 -40.53 -105.66
CA LYS A 320 -94.16 -39.73 -106.10
C LYS A 320 -94.49 -38.91 -107.36
N GLU A 321 -94.02 -37.66 -107.44
CA GLU A 321 -93.50 -37.09 -108.71
C GLU A 321 -92.46 -35.97 -108.43
N ASN A 322 -91.81 -35.45 -109.46
CA ASN A 322 -90.61 -34.60 -109.35
C ASN A 322 -90.87 -33.08 -109.39
N THR A 323 -89.84 -32.31 -109.02
CA THR A 323 -89.55 -30.90 -109.39
C THR A 323 -89.87 -29.81 -108.35
N LEU A 324 -88.95 -29.61 -107.39
CA LEU A 324 -88.51 -28.29 -106.87
C LEU A 324 -87.37 -28.49 -105.85
N VAL A 325 -86.12 -28.29 -106.26
CA VAL A 325 -84.92 -28.67 -105.48
C VAL A 325 -84.32 -27.51 -104.67
N GLU A 326 -84.49 -26.26 -105.12
CA GLU A 326 -83.72 -25.10 -104.63
C GLU A 326 -83.94 -24.71 -103.16
N GLN A 327 -85.17 -24.77 -102.63
CA GLN A 327 -85.48 -24.15 -101.33
C GLN A 327 -85.13 -25.02 -100.12
N ILE A 328 -85.44 -26.33 -100.15
CA ILE A 328 -85.23 -27.22 -98.99
C ILE A 328 -83.72 -27.44 -98.72
N VAL A 329 -82.89 -27.42 -99.78
CA VAL A 329 -81.43 -27.45 -99.65
C VAL A 329 -80.92 -26.16 -99.01
N ASN A 330 -81.37 -24.99 -99.46
CA ASN A 330 -80.99 -23.69 -98.89
C ASN A 330 -81.34 -23.58 -97.39
N GLU A 331 -82.49 -24.08 -96.95
CA GLU A 331 -82.88 -24.04 -95.54
C GLU A 331 -81.96 -24.93 -94.67
N LYS A 332 -81.61 -26.13 -95.15
CA LYS A 332 -80.64 -27.01 -94.47
C LYS A 332 -79.21 -26.47 -94.48
N VAL A 333 -78.76 -25.89 -95.60
CA VAL A 333 -77.43 -25.26 -95.68
C VAL A 333 -77.35 -24.09 -94.70
N ARG A 334 -78.36 -23.21 -94.65
CA ARG A 334 -78.38 -22.09 -93.70
C ARG A 334 -78.36 -22.56 -92.23
N HIS A 335 -79.03 -23.67 -91.91
CA HIS A 335 -78.98 -24.26 -90.56
C HIS A 335 -77.59 -24.84 -90.25
N LEU A 336 -76.94 -25.51 -91.20
CA LEU A 336 -75.60 -26.06 -91.04
C LEU A 336 -74.53 -24.97 -90.94
N GLU A 337 -74.63 -23.90 -91.74
CA GLU A 337 -73.82 -22.68 -91.62
C GLU A 337 -74.02 -21.98 -90.27
N GLY A 338 -75.25 -21.97 -89.75
CA GLY A 338 -75.54 -21.46 -88.41
C GLY A 338 -74.79 -22.24 -87.33
N THR A 339 -74.92 -23.57 -87.33
CA THR A 339 -74.20 -24.44 -86.38
C THR A 339 -72.67 -24.40 -86.57
N LEU A 340 -72.18 -24.20 -87.80
CA LEU A 340 -70.75 -24.04 -88.06
C LEU A 340 -70.22 -22.74 -87.48
N LYS A 341 -70.92 -21.61 -87.67
CA LYS A 341 -70.54 -20.31 -87.09
C LYS A 341 -70.62 -20.29 -85.56
N GLU A 342 -71.59 -21.00 -84.99
CA GLU A 342 -71.67 -21.16 -83.54
C GLU A 342 -70.51 -22.01 -83.00
N LEU A 343 -70.12 -23.09 -83.71
CA LEU A 343 -68.94 -23.90 -83.38
C LEU A 343 -67.62 -23.12 -83.57
N GLU A 344 -67.50 -22.29 -84.62
CA GLU A 344 -66.38 -21.37 -84.82
C GLU A 344 -66.30 -20.32 -83.70
N SER A 345 -67.44 -19.81 -83.24
CA SER A 345 -67.51 -18.89 -82.09
C SER A 345 -67.08 -19.58 -80.79
N GLN A 346 -67.56 -20.80 -80.52
CA GLN A 346 -67.12 -21.61 -79.37
C GLN A 346 -65.62 -21.91 -79.43
N HIS A 347 -65.09 -22.23 -80.62
CA HIS A 347 -63.65 -22.45 -80.82
C HIS A 347 -62.84 -21.16 -80.66
N SER A 348 -63.38 -19.98 -80.99
CA SER A 348 -62.72 -18.70 -80.71
C SER A 348 -62.65 -18.43 -79.21
N ILE A 349 -63.78 -18.59 -78.50
CA ILE A 349 -63.84 -18.41 -77.04
C ILE A 349 -62.87 -19.36 -76.33
N LEU A 350 -62.87 -20.64 -76.70
CA LEU A 350 -61.95 -21.64 -76.14
C LEU A 350 -60.47 -21.31 -76.44
N LYS A 351 -60.17 -20.77 -77.62
CA LYS A 351 -58.82 -20.31 -77.99
C LYS A 351 -58.38 -19.10 -77.16
N ASP A 352 -59.28 -18.15 -76.92
CA ASP A 352 -59.00 -16.96 -76.11
C ASP A 352 -58.88 -17.31 -74.61
N GLU A 353 -59.69 -18.26 -74.12
CA GLU A 353 -59.56 -18.85 -72.77
C GLU A 353 -58.25 -19.61 -72.59
N VAL A 354 -57.86 -20.47 -73.54
CA VAL A 354 -56.54 -21.13 -73.54
C VAL A 354 -55.40 -20.10 -73.59
N THR A 355 -55.56 -19.01 -74.34
CA THR A 355 -54.56 -17.93 -74.39
C THR A 355 -54.46 -17.20 -73.05
N TYR A 356 -55.58 -16.89 -72.40
CA TYR A 356 -55.62 -16.31 -71.06
C TYR A 356 -54.97 -17.24 -70.02
N MET A 357 -55.34 -18.53 -70.02
CA MET A 357 -54.77 -19.53 -69.12
C MET A 357 -53.26 -19.71 -69.31
N ASN A 358 -52.77 -19.66 -70.56
CA ASN A 358 -51.34 -19.78 -70.84
C ASN A 358 -50.56 -18.51 -70.43
N ASN A 359 -51.15 -17.32 -70.58
CA ASN A 359 -50.58 -16.07 -70.07
C ASN A 359 -50.57 -16.01 -68.53
N LEU A 360 -51.64 -16.48 -67.87
CA LEU A 360 -51.72 -16.59 -66.42
C LEU A 360 -50.70 -17.61 -65.90
N LYS A 361 -50.56 -18.77 -66.57
CA LYS A 361 -49.51 -19.76 -66.28
C LYS A 361 -48.12 -19.13 -66.38
N LEU A 362 -47.81 -18.43 -67.48
CA LEU A 362 -46.51 -17.78 -67.66
C LEU A 362 -46.22 -16.74 -66.57
N LYS A 363 -47.23 -15.96 -66.17
CA LYS A 363 -47.10 -15.00 -65.05
C LYS A 363 -46.83 -15.70 -63.72
N LEU A 364 -47.54 -16.79 -63.42
CA LEU A 364 -47.31 -17.60 -62.21
C LEU A 364 -45.94 -18.31 -62.23
N GLU A 365 -45.44 -18.75 -63.39
CA GLU A 365 -44.10 -19.31 -63.55
C GLU A 365 -43.00 -18.26 -63.33
N ILE A 366 -43.20 -17.02 -63.80
CA ILE A 366 -42.31 -15.88 -63.51
C ILE A 366 -42.33 -15.52 -62.02
N ASP A 367 -43.50 -15.45 -61.40
CA ASP A 367 -43.63 -15.06 -59.99
C ASP A 367 -43.11 -16.15 -59.05
N ALA A 368 -43.28 -17.43 -59.38
CA ALA A 368 -42.68 -18.54 -58.66
C ALA A 368 -41.14 -18.56 -58.78
N GLN A 369 -40.59 -18.17 -59.93
CA GLN A 369 -39.14 -18.02 -60.10
C GLN A 369 -38.60 -16.79 -59.33
N HIS A 370 -39.34 -15.68 -59.30
CA HIS A 370 -38.98 -14.50 -58.48
C HIS A 370 -38.91 -14.83 -56.99
N ILE A 371 -39.94 -15.47 -56.43
CA ILE A 371 -39.99 -15.90 -55.02
C ILE A 371 -38.84 -16.86 -54.69
N LYS A 372 -38.48 -17.74 -55.63
CA LYS A 372 -37.35 -18.66 -55.47
C LYS A 372 -36.01 -17.93 -55.47
N ASP A 373 -35.83 -16.91 -56.31
CA ASP A 373 -34.59 -16.12 -56.36
C ASP A 373 -34.46 -15.20 -55.14
N GLU A 374 -35.56 -14.62 -54.65
CA GLU A 374 -35.61 -13.93 -53.35
C GLU A 374 -35.22 -14.86 -52.19
N PHE A 375 -35.76 -16.07 -52.13
CA PHE A 375 -35.38 -17.07 -51.12
C PHE A 375 -33.90 -17.52 -51.24
N PHE A 376 -33.34 -17.53 -52.45
CA PHE A 376 -31.92 -17.81 -52.65
C PHE A 376 -31.03 -16.72 -52.05
N HIS A 377 -31.38 -15.44 -52.24
CA HIS A 377 -30.65 -14.31 -51.67
C HIS A 377 -30.84 -14.19 -50.16
N GLU A 378 -32.06 -14.39 -49.63
CA GLU A 378 -32.28 -14.42 -48.17
C GLU A 378 -31.47 -15.55 -47.51
N ARG A 379 -31.38 -16.73 -48.15
CA ARG A 379 -30.51 -17.81 -47.70
C ARG A 379 -29.02 -17.43 -47.75
N GLU A 380 -28.57 -16.71 -48.78
CA GLU A 380 -27.18 -16.27 -48.91
C GLU A 380 -26.79 -15.19 -47.87
N ASP A 381 -27.68 -14.24 -47.59
CA ASP A 381 -27.50 -13.26 -46.51
C ASP A 381 -27.47 -13.93 -45.13
N LEU A 382 -28.33 -14.93 -44.88
CA LEU A 382 -28.31 -15.73 -43.66
C LEU A 382 -27.04 -16.58 -43.54
N GLU A 383 -26.58 -17.21 -44.62
CA GLU A 383 -25.32 -17.96 -44.68
C GLU A 383 -24.13 -17.02 -44.38
N PHE A 384 -24.10 -15.82 -44.95
CA PHE A 384 -23.09 -14.80 -44.64
C PHE A 384 -23.14 -14.39 -43.17
N LYS A 385 -24.33 -14.12 -42.62
CA LYS A 385 -24.50 -13.72 -41.22
C LYS A 385 -24.10 -14.83 -40.23
N ILE A 386 -24.36 -16.09 -40.57
CA ILE A 386 -23.88 -17.26 -39.80
C ILE A 386 -22.36 -17.30 -39.78
N ASN A 387 -21.69 -17.10 -40.92
CA ASN A 387 -20.23 -17.09 -41.01
C ASN A 387 -19.60 -15.91 -40.25
N GLU A 388 -20.18 -14.71 -40.31
CA GLU A 388 -19.76 -13.55 -39.51
C GLU A 388 -19.87 -13.82 -38.00
N LEU A 389 -20.98 -14.43 -37.55
CA LEU A 389 -21.20 -14.80 -36.15
C LEU A 389 -20.28 -15.94 -35.69
N LEU A 390 -19.94 -16.88 -36.57
CA LEU A 390 -18.95 -17.92 -36.28
C LEU A 390 -17.55 -17.32 -36.09
N LEU A 391 -17.14 -16.38 -36.95
CA LEU A 391 -15.86 -15.69 -36.82
C LEU A 391 -15.77 -14.88 -35.52
N ALA A 392 -16.82 -14.11 -35.19
CA ALA A 392 -16.88 -13.35 -33.94
C ALA A 392 -16.87 -14.26 -32.69
N LYS A 393 -17.49 -15.44 -32.77
CA LYS A 393 -17.44 -16.48 -31.73
C LYS A 393 -16.04 -17.08 -31.60
N GLU A 394 -15.32 -17.27 -32.70
CA GLU A 394 -13.95 -17.82 -32.71
C GLU A 394 -12.95 -16.80 -32.13
N GLU A 395 -13.08 -15.51 -32.47
CA GLU A 395 -12.33 -14.42 -31.82
C GLU A 395 -12.60 -14.35 -30.31
N GLN A 396 -13.87 -14.43 -29.87
CA GLN A 396 -14.20 -14.53 -28.45
C GLN A 396 -13.61 -15.79 -27.80
N GLY A 397 -13.59 -16.92 -28.51
CA GLY A 397 -12.92 -18.15 -28.08
C GLY A 397 -11.44 -17.94 -27.78
N CYS A 398 -10.70 -17.30 -28.70
CA CYS A 398 -9.30 -16.95 -28.50
C CYS A 398 -9.08 -16.01 -27.29
N VAL A 399 -9.97 -15.04 -27.06
CA VAL A 399 -9.90 -14.15 -25.89
C VAL A 399 -10.16 -14.92 -24.59
N ILE A 400 -11.17 -15.80 -24.57
CA ILE A 400 -11.49 -16.64 -23.41
C ILE A 400 -10.34 -17.60 -23.08
N GLU A 401 -9.74 -18.23 -24.08
CA GLU A 401 -8.63 -19.17 -23.90
C GLU A 401 -7.35 -18.47 -23.44
N LYS A 402 -7.08 -17.25 -23.94
CA LYS A 402 -6.00 -16.38 -23.43
C LYS A 402 -6.22 -15.98 -21.96
N LEU A 403 -7.42 -15.52 -21.60
CA LEU A 403 -7.76 -15.16 -20.22
C LEU A 403 -7.68 -16.36 -19.27
N LYS A 404 -8.04 -17.56 -19.76
CA LYS A 404 -7.92 -18.81 -19.02
C LYS A 404 -6.44 -19.18 -18.76
N SER A 405 -5.57 -19.02 -19.76
CA SER A 405 -4.12 -19.21 -19.58
C SER A 405 -3.52 -18.18 -18.61
N GLU A 406 -3.92 -16.91 -18.69
CA GLU A 406 -3.46 -15.85 -17.79
C GLU A 406 -3.92 -16.08 -16.34
N LEU A 407 -5.13 -16.59 -16.15
CA LEU A 407 -5.65 -17.01 -14.84
C LEU A 407 -4.89 -18.24 -14.28
N GLU A 408 -4.57 -19.22 -15.12
CA GLU A 408 -3.83 -20.42 -14.72
C GLU A 408 -2.37 -20.10 -14.34
N ASP A 409 -1.69 -19.24 -15.12
CA ASP A 409 -0.37 -18.68 -14.76
C ASP A 409 -0.43 -17.86 -13.45
N SER A 410 -1.49 -17.08 -13.24
CA SER A 410 -1.66 -16.29 -12.01
C SER A 410 -1.90 -17.18 -10.78
N ASN A 411 -2.76 -18.19 -10.90
CA ASN A 411 -3.01 -19.17 -9.84
C ASN A 411 -1.74 -19.96 -9.50
N LYS A 412 -0.94 -20.31 -10.51
CA LYS A 412 0.35 -20.98 -10.31
C LYS A 412 1.32 -20.10 -9.52
N ARG A 413 1.53 -18.84 -9.92
CA ARG A 413 2.37 -17.89 -9.16
C ARG A 413 1.88 -17.69 -7.73
N PHE A 414 0.57 -17.68 -7.51
CA PHE A 414 0.00 -17.61 -6.17
C PHE A 414 0.34 -18.87 -5.34
N HIS A 415 0.18 -20.06 -5.92
CA HIS A 415 0.59 -21.31 -5.28
C HIS A 415 2.08 -21.34 -4.95
N ASP A 416 2.94 -21.01 -5.92
CA ASP A 416 4.40 -20.94 -5.75
C ASP A 416 4.77 -19.98 -4.59
N THR A 417 4.10 -18.83 -4.49
CA THR A 417 4.30 -17.83 -3.41
C THR A 417 3.84 -18.36 -2.05
N VAL A 418 2.69 -19.05 -1.99
CA VAL A 418 2.14 -19.64 -0.75
C VAL A 418 3.00 -20.81 -0.28
N GLU A 419 3.53 -21.63 -1.19
CA GLU A 419 4.46 -22.72 -0.87
C GLU A 419 5.80 -22.17 -0.35
N GLN A 420 6.32 -21.12 -0.98
CA GLN A 420 7.52 -20.41 -0.51
C GLN A 420 7.32 -19.82 0.90
N TYR A 421 6.21 -19.13 1.15
CA TYR A 421 5.87 -18.60 2.49
C TYR A 421 5.70 -19.71 3.54
N ASN A 422 5.05 -20.82 3.19
CA ASN A 422 4.92 -21.97 4.09
C ASN A 422 6.28 -22.59 4.44
N THR A 423 7.21 -22.69 3.48
CA THR A 423 8.57 -23.18 3.76
C THR A 423 9.40 -22.21 4.60
N GLU A 424 9.23 -20.89 4.44
CA GLU A 424 9.87 -19.87 5.29
C GLU A 424 9.31 -19.89 6.73
N VAL A 425 7.99 -19.98 6.89
CA VAL A 425 7.34 -20.12 8.21
C VAL A 425 7.76 -21.42 8.91
N GLN A 426 7.89 -22.52 8.17
CA GLN A 426 8.37 -23.79 8.72
C GLN A 426 9.84 -23.72 9.15
N SER A 427 10.72 -23.07 8.37
CA SER A 427 12.13 -22.91 8.75
C SER A 427 12.31 -22.01 9.98
N LEU A 428 11.55 -20.91 10.09
CA LEU A 428 11.49 -20.06 11.29
C LEU A 428 11.01 -20.82 12.53
N LYS A 429 10.03 -21.71 12.36
CA LYS A 429 9.51 -22.56 13.44
C LYS A 429 10.54 -23.61 13.89
N GLU A 430 11.24 -24.22 12.95
CA GLU A 430 12.34 -25.16 13.25
C GLU A 430 13.52 -24.46 13.93
N GLN A 431 13.88 -23.24 13.49
CA GLN A 431 14.89 -22.41 14.15
C GLN A 431 14.49 -22.07 15.60
N HIS A 432 13.30 -21.51 15.84
CA HIS A 432 12.85 -21.23 17.20
C HIS A 432 12.81 -22.49 18.08
N GLN A 433 12.36 -23.64 17.54
CA GLN A 433 12.33 -24.89 18.30
C GLN A 433 13.75 -25.40 18.64
N LYS A 434 14.72 -25.15 17.75
CA LYS A 434 16.14 -25.42 18.02
C LYS A 434 16.70 -24.48 19.11
N GLU A 435 16.49 -23.18 18.98
CA GLU A 435 16.96 -22.17 19.96
C GLU A 435 16.38 -22.42 21.35
N VAL A 436 15.10 -22.77 21.44
CA VAL A 436 14.45 -23.17 22.71
C VAL A 436 15.06 -24.47 23.26
N SER A 437 15.49 -25.40 22.41
CA SER A 437 16.16 -26.63 22.86
C SER A 437 17.57 -26.35 23.39
N GLU A 438 18.37 -25.56 22.67
CA GLU A 438 19.72 -25.15 23.08
C GLU A 438 19.69 -24.32 24.38
N LEU A 439 18.70 -23.44 24.55
CA LEU A 439 18.49 -22.66 25.78
C LEU A 439 18.12 -23.54 26.98
N ASN A 440 17.25 -24.55 26.79
CA ASN A 440 16.90 -25.50 27.85
C ASN A 440 18.09 -26.39 28.24
N GLU A 441 18.89 -26.86 27.28
CA GLU A 441 20.11 -27.63 27.56
C GLU A 441 21.12 -26.79 28.35
N THR A 442 21.32 -25.53 27.95
CA THR A 442 22.20 -24.57 28.66
C THR A 442 21.70 -24.33 30.10
N PHE A 443 20.41 -24.05 30.30
CA PHE A 443 19.82 -23.83 31.62
C PHE A 443 19.91 -25.06 32.53
N LEU A 444 19.75 -26.27 31.99
CA LEU A 444 19.96 -27.51 32.74
C LEU A 444 21.43 -27.69 33.12
N SER A 445 22.37 -27.41 32.20
CA SER A 445 23.81 -27.50 32.46
C SER A 445 24.28 -26.51 33.53
N ASP A 446 23.84 -25.25 33.49
CA ASP A 446 24.14 -24.26 34.52
C ASP A 446 23.48 -24.60 35.86
N SER A 447 22.28 -25.20 35.85
CA SER A 447 21.63 -25.74 37.06
C SER A 447 22.45 -26.88 37.69
N GLU A 448 23.03 -27.77 36.89
CA GLU A 448 23.91 -28.85 37.38
C GLU A 448 25.26 -28.31 37.85
N LYS A 449 25.87 -27.38 37.12
CA LYS A 449 27.11 -26.69 37.52
C LYS A 449 26.92 -25.98 38.86
N GLY A 450 25.81 -25.24 39.04
CA GLY A 450 25.47 -24.58 40.30
C GLY A 450 25.32 -25.55 41.47
N LYS A 451 24.61 -26.69 41.27
CA LYS A 451 24.51 -27.76 42.28
C LYS A 451 25.89 -28.35 42.62
N LEU A 452 26.76 -28.52 41.63
CA LEU A 452 28.10 -29.07 41.82
C LEU A 452 28.99 -28.12 42.64
N THR A 453 28.95 -26.81 42.35
CA THR A 453 29.63 -25.78 43.15
C THR A 453 29.14 -25.77 44.60
N LEU A 454 27.82 -25.81 44.80
CA LEU A 454 27.20 -25.82 46.14
C LEU A 454 27.55 -27.11 46.91
N MET A 455 27.69 -28.24 46.22
CA MET A 455 28.19 -29.49 46.81
C MET A 455 29.66 -29.37 47.24
N PHE A 456 30.53 -28.74 46.46
CA PHE A 456 31.92 -28.48 46.85
C PHE A 456 32.03 -27.51 48.03
N GLU A 457 31.18 -26.47 48.08
CA GLU A 457 31.11 -25.54 49.21
C GLU A 457 30.66 -26.25 50.50
N ILE A 458 29.61 -27.08 50.44
CA ILE A 458 29.17 -27.93 51.56
C ILE A 458 30.29 -28.86 52.02
N GLN A 459 31.05 -29.46 51.09
CA GLN A 459 32.17 -30.34 51.43
C GLN A 459 33.33 -29.56 52.10
N GLY A 460 33.65 -28.36 51.63
CA GLY A 460 34.67 -27.50 52.25
C GLY A 460 34.27 -26.99 53.64
N LEU A 461 33.00 -26.63 53.83
CA LEU A 461 32.45 -26.28 55.15
C LEU A 461 32.46 -27.49 56.11
N LYS A 462 32.16 -28.70 55.60
CA LYS A 462 32.24 -29.94 56.38
C LYS A 462 33.69 -30.24 56.80
N GLU A 463 34.66 -30.07 55.91
CA GLU A 463 36.09 -30.23 56.21
C GLU A 463 36.57 -29.20 57.25
N GLN A 464 36.14 -27.93 57.14
CA GLN A 464 36.40 -26.92 58.18
C GLN A 464 35.79 -27.30 59.54
N CYS A 465 34.57 -27.83 59.57
CA CYS A 465 33.95 -28.32 60.81
C CYS A 465 34.68 -29.55 61.40
N GLU A 466 35.20 -30.44 60.57
CA GLU A 466 36.01 -31.60 61.01
C GLU A 466 37.37 -31.15 61.56
N ASN A 467 38.04 -30.20 60.90
CA ASN A 467 39.28 -29.58 61.38
C ASN A 467 39.09 -28.84 62.71
N LEU A 468 38.05 -27.99 62.84
CA LEU A 468 37.73 -27.29 64.10
C LEU A 468 37.38 -28.26 65.24
N GLN A 469 36.77 -29.41 64.93
CA GLN A 469 36.52 -30.47 65.91
C GLN A 469 37.82 -31.20 66.27
N GLN A 470 38.78 -31.38 65.35
CA GLN A 470 40.10 -31.91 65.67
C GLN A 470 40.91 -30.94 66.55
N GLU A 471 41.03 -29.67 66.16
CA GLU A 471 41.70 -28.62 66.96
C GLU A 471 41.14 -28.56 68.38
N LYS A 472 39.82 -28.70 68.53
CA LYS A 472 39.15 -28.78 69.84
C LYS A 472 39.54 -30.03 70.64
N GLN A 473 39.70 -31.20 70.00
CA GLN A 473 40.18 -32.41 70.69
C GLN A 473 41.66 -32.28 71.08
N GLU A 474 42.50 -31.71 70.21
CA GLU A 474 43.90 -31.42 70.51
C GLU A 474 44.03 -30.39 71.64
N ALA A 475 43.19 -29.35 71.67
CA ALA A 475 43.12 -28.41 72.78
C ALA A 475 42.69 -29.10 74.09
N ILE A 476 41.70 -30.00 74.06
CA ILE A 476 41.32 -30.81 75.22
C ILE A 476 42.50 -31.66 75.69
N LEU A 477 43.14 -32.43 74.80
CA LEU A 477 44.30 -33.27 75.14
C LEU A 477 45.47 -32.45 75.71
N ASN A 478 45.72 -31.24 75.18
CA ASN A 478 46.72 -30.32 75.71
C ASN A 478 46.35 -29.80 77.11
N TYR A 479 45.07 -29.50 77.39
CA TYR A 479 44.61 -29.17 78.74
C TYR A 479 44.68 -30.35 79.71
N GLU A 480 44.38 -31.57 79.26
CA GLU A 480 44.48 -32.78 80.07
C GLU A 480 45.94 -33.16 80.37
N SER A 481 46.84 -33.01 79.40
CA SER A 481 48.29 -33.18 79.59
C SER A 481 48.87 -32.09 80.50
N LEU A 482 48.44 -30.83 80.38
CA LEU A 482 48.86 -29.77 81.30
C LEU A 482 48.36 -30.04 82.73
N ARG A 483 47.12 -30.54 82.89
CA ARG A 483 46.59 -31.00 84.18
C ARG A 483 47.45 -32.13 84.75
N GLU A 484 47.75 -33.16 83.95
CA GLU A 484 48.60 -34.28 84.36
C GLU A 484 50.02 -33.82 84.76
N ILE A 485 50.63 -32.90 84.01
CA ILE A 485 51.93 -32.29 84.35
C ILE A 485 51.84 -31.49 85.67
N MET A 486 50.74 -30.78 85.93
CA MET A 486 50.53 -30.08 87.20
C MET A 486 50.30 -31.04 88.38
N GLU A 487 49.59 -32.15 88.16
CA GLU A 487 49.42 -33.22 89.15
C GLU A 487 50.74 -33.94 89.44
N ILE A 488 51.56 -34.21 88.42
CA ILE A 488 52.92 -34.73 88.55
C ILE A 488 53.80 -33.75 89.33
N LEU A 489 53.84 -32.47 88.97
CA LEU A 489 54.63 -31.46 89.70
C LEU A 489 54.17 -31.31 91.16
N GLN A 490 52.86 -31.42 91.43
CA GLN A 490 52.33 -31.41 92.79
C GLN A 490 52.75 -32.68 93.57
N ALA A 491 52.75 -33.85 92.92
CA ALA A 491 53.26 -35.09 93.49
C ALA A 491 54.77 -35.03 93.74
N GLU A 492 55.57 -34.55 92.79
CA GLU A 492 57.02 -34.38 92.89
C GLU A 492 57.41 -33.39 93.99
N LEU A 493 56.67 -32.29 94.18
CA LEU A 493 56.89 -31.36 95.29
C LEU A 493 56.61 -32.02 96.65
N GLY A 494 55.54 -32.81 96.75
CA GLY A 494 55.24 -33.59 97.96
C GLY A 494 56.28 -34.70 98.23
N GLU A 495 56.69 -35.41 97.18
CA GLU A 495 57.67 -36.49 97.25
C GLU A 495 59.09 -35.94 97.47
N SER A 496 59.42 -34.74 96.99
CA SER A 496 60.69 -34.04 97.28
C SER A 496 60.80 -33.68 98.76
N ALA A 497 59.73 -33.15 99.37
CA ALA A 497 59.67 -32.93 100.81
C ALA A 497 59.79 -34.26 101.60
N GLY A 498 59.24 -35.35 101.08
CA GLY A 498 59.44 -36.71 101.59
C GLY A 498 60.89 -37.19 101.46
N LYS A 499 61.50 -37.05 100.27
CA LYS A 499 62.87 -37.48 99.94
C LYS A 499 63.91 -36.74 100.76
N ILE A 500 63.78 -35.42 100.96
CA ILE A 500 64.64 -34.66 101.88
C ILE A 500 64.58 -35.23 103.32
N SER A 501 63.41 -35.72 103.74
CA SER A 501 63.22 -36.37 105.04
C SER A 501 63.75 -37.81 105.10
N GLN A 502 64.07 -38.42 103.96
CA GLN A 502 64.42 -39.84 103.82
C GLN A 502 65.89 -40.06 103.42
N GLU A 503 66.47 -39.20 102.58
CA GLU A 503 67.89 -39.19 102.21
C GLU A 503 68.79 -39.03 103.44
N PHE A 504 68.36 -38.26 104.45
CA PHE A 504 69.06 -38.10 105.73
C PHE A 504 69.29 -39.45 106.44
N GLU A 505 68.37 -40.41 106.29
CA GLU A 505 68.48 -41.75 106.88
C GLU A 505 69.08 -42.76 105.87
N SER A 506 68.85 -42.61 104.57
CA SER A 506 69.37 -43.52 103.52
C SER A 506 70.85 -43.33 103.19
N MET A 507 71.41 -42.11 103.28
CA MET A 507 72.84 -41.84 103.05
C MET A 507 73.77 -42.63 104.00
N LYS A 508 73.20 -43.11 105.11
CA LYS A 508 73.82 -43.95 106.15
C LYS A 508 74.00 -45.43 105.76
N GLN A 509 73.33 -45.90 104.70
CA GLN A 509 73.37 -47.30 104.27
C GLN A 509 74.03 -47.52 102.90
N GLN A 510 74.05 -46.54 101.99
CA GLN A 510 74.54 -46.75 100.61
C GLN A 510 76.02 -47.15 100.52
N GLN A 511 76.89 -46.64 101.41
CA GLN A 511 78.35 -46.86 101.37
C GLN A 511 78.79 -48.34 101.42
N ALA A 512 77.89 -49.28 101.74
CA ALA A 512 78.20 -50.72 101.75
C ALA A 512 77.89 -51.46 100.43
N SER A 513 77.14 -50.87 99.49
CA SER A 513 76.59 -51.58 98.32
C SER A 513 77.51 -51.56 97.09
N ASP A 514 78.09 -50.40 96.78
CA ASP A 514 78.66 -50.06 95.47
C ASP A 514 79.84 -50.95 95.03
N VAL A 515 80.49 -51.63 95.98
CA VAL A 515 81.67 -52.49 95.73
C VAL A 515 81.32 -53.77 94.97
N ASN A 516 80.08 -54.25 95.06
CA ASN A 516 79.70 -55.59 94.56
C ASN A 516 79.24 -55.59 93.08
N GLU A 517 78.60 -54.51 92.62
CA GLU A 517 77.94 -54.45 91.31
C GLU A 517 78.92 -54.48 90.12
N LEU A 518 80.13 -53.91 90.31
CA LEU A 518 81.16 -53.78 89.27
C LEU A 518 81.67 -55.14 88.74
N GLN A 519 81.57 -56.22 89.52
CA GLN A 519 82.01 -57.55 89.08
C GLN A 519 81.01 -58.24 88.14
N GLN A 520 79.76 -57.79 88.07
CA GLN A 520 78.71 -58.48 87.31
C GLN A 520 78.59 -57.98 85.86
N LYS A 521 78.82 -56.67 85.63
CA LYS A 521 78.67 -56.03 84.30
C LYS A 521 79.62 -56.57 83.23
N LEU A 522 80.78 -57.11 83.62
CA LEU A 522 81.80 -57.63 82.69
C LEU A 522 81.37 -58.91 81.93
N ARG A 523 80.34 -59.64 82.40
CA ARG A 523 79.85 -60.85 81.73
C ARG A 523 78.81 -60.60 80.63
N THR A 524 78.06 -59.49 80.68
CA THR A 524 76.96 -59.23 79.74
C THR A 524 77.47 -58.86 78.34
N ALA A 525 78.46 -57.98 78.27
CA ALA A 525 78.96 -57.37 77.04
C ALA A 525 79.51 -58.37 76.00
N PHE A 526 79.89 -59.59 76.41
CA PHE A 526 80.34 -60.63 75.47
C PHE A 526 79.19 -61.28 74.69
N ASN A 527 77.97 -61.33 75.25
CA ASN A 527 76.82 -61.96 74.60
C ASN A 527 76.16 -61.03 73.55
N GLU A 528 76.18 -59.72 73.79
CA GLU A 528 75.55 -58.70 72.94
C GLU A 528 76.22 -58.63 71.55
N LYS A 529 77.54 -58.85 71.50
CA LYS A 529 78.34 -58.82 70.27
C LYS A 529 77.80 -59.77 69.18
N ASP A 530 77.49 -61.01 69.55
CA ASP A 530 77.18 -62.03 68.55
C ASP A 530 75.75 -61.89 67.98
N ALA A 531 74.82 -61.32 68.77
CA ALA A 531 73.47 -60.96 68.29
C ALA A 531 73.46 -59.81 67.27
N LEU A 532 74.43 -58.89 67.35
CA LEU A 532 74.60 -57.81 66.36
C LEU A 532 75.07 -58.32 65.00
N LEU A 533 75.65 -59.53 64.91
CA LEU A 533 76.14 -60.08 63.66
C LEU A 533 75.00 -60.63 62.77
N GLU A 534 73.94 -61.19 63.35
CA GLU A 534 72.77 -61.66 62.58
C GLU A 534 71.93 -60.51 62.04
N THR A 535 71.75 -59.43 62.81
CA THR A 535 70.95 -58.27 62.40
C THR A 535 71.55 -57.55 61.18
N VAL A 536 72.88 -57.38 61.12
CA VAL A 536 73.57 -56.87 59.92
C VAL A 536 73.30 -57.74 58.68
N ASN A 537 73.35 -59.06 58.83
CA ASN A 537 73.08 -60.01 57.74
C ASN A 537 71.60 -60.05 57.30
N HIS A 538 70.66 -59.52 58.09
CA HIS A 538 69.27 -59.32 57.68
C HIS A 538 69.11 -57.99 56.92
N LEU A 539 69.62 -56.89 57.48
CA LEU A 539 69.50 -55.55 56.91
C LEU A 539 70.13 -55.47 55.50
N GLN A 540 71.23 -56.18 55.25
CA GLN A 540 71.86 -56.21 53.94
C GLN A 540 70.92 -56.76 52.83
N ARG A 541 70.13 -57.79 53.14
CA ARG A 541 69.14 -58.37 52.18
C ARG A 541 67.92 -57.48 51.96
N GLU A 542 67.55 -56.65 52.92
CA GLU A 542 66.49 -55.66 52.73
C GLU A 542 66.97 -54.46 51.89
N ASN A 543 68.22 -54.05 52.08
CA ASN A 543 68.83 -52.97 51.31
C ASN A 543 68.91 -53.30 49.79
N GLU A 544 69.26 -54.54 49.44
CA GLU A 544 69.23 -55.04 48.04
C GLU A 544 67.81 -55.01 47.44
N LYS A 545 66.78 -55.29 48.25
CA LYS A 545 65.36 -55.16 47.85
C LYS A 545 64.94 -53.70 47.62
N LEU A 546 65.34 -52.78 48.52
CA LEU A 546 65.04 -51.35 48.40
C LEU A 546 65.73 -50.71 47.19
N LEU A 547 66.97 -51.11 46.90
CA LEU A 547 67.67 -50.74 45.66
C LEU A 547 66.89 -51.13 44.40
N SER A 548 66.23 -52.29 44.42
CA SER A 548 65.40 -52.77 43.29
C SER A 548 64.12 -51.94 43.07
N GLN A 549 63.59 -51.28 44.11
CA GLN A 549 62.41 -50.41 43.99
C GLN A 549 62.76 -48.97 43.57
N LYS A 550 64.04 -48.58 43.69
CA LYS A 550 64.51 -47.21 43.43
C LYS A 550 64.34 -46.77 41.98
N GLU A 551 64.34 -47.70 41.02
CA GLU A 551 64.13 -47.42 39.59
C GLU A 551 62.69 -47.01 39.25
N LEU A 552 61.71 -47.27 40.13
CA LEU A 552 60.31 -46.86 39.91
C LEU A 552 60.05 -45.38 40.26
N VAL A 553 60.93 -44.77 41.06
CA VAL A 553 60.74 -43.39 41.57
C VAL A 553 60.80 -42.34 40.44
N PRO A 554 61.76 -42.36 39.49
CA PRO A 554 61.80 -41.38 38.40
C PRO A 554 60.59 -41.44 37.45
N GLU A 555 59.98 -42.61 37.25
CA GLU A 555 58.76 -42.73 36.44
C GLU A 555 57.54 -42.11 37.16
N LEU A 556 57.44 -42.30 38.48
CA LEU A 556 56.43 -41.64 39.31
C LEU A 556 56.64 -40.12 39.37
N GLU A 557 57.87 -39.64 39.55
CA GLU A 557 58.20 -38.21 39.50
C GLU A 557 57.84 -37.59 38.13
N ASN A 558 58.17 -38.27 37.03
CA ASN A 558 57.87 -37.79 35.68
C ASN A 558 56.35 -37.79 35.40
N THR A 559 55.61 -38.81 35.84
CA THR A 559 54.14 -38.84 35.68
C THR A 559 53.44 -37.79 36.56
N ILE A 560 53.88 -37.58 37.80
CA ILE A 560 53.42 -36.48 38.66
C ILE A 560 53.70 -35.12 38.00
N LYS A 561 54.89 -34.91 37.42
CA LYS A 561 55.22 -33.67 36.71
C LYS A 561 54.32 -33.43 35.50
N ASN A 562 54.10 -34.45 34.66
CA ASN A 562 53.18 -34.36 33.52
C ASN A 562 51.73 -34.09 33.93
N LEU A 563 51.28 -34.60 35.08
CA LEU A 563 49.95 -34.29 35.64
C LEU A 563 49.89 -32.85 36.18
N LYS A 564 50.95 -32.36 36.84
CA LYS A 564 51.04 -30.96 37.30
C LYS A 564 51.00 -29.97 36.15
N GLU A 565 51.79 -30.18 35.10
CA GLU A 565 51.80 -29.33 33.91
C GLU A 565 50.43 -29.29 33.21
N LYS A 566 49.70 -30.44 33.15
CA LYS A 566 48.32 -30.47 32.65
C LYS A 566 47.35 -29.70 33.55
N ASN A 567 47.47 -29.82 34.87
CA ASN A 567 46.62 -29.08 35.82
C ASN A 567 46.85 -27.57 35.73
N GLU A 568 48.09 -27.12 35.52
CA GLU A 568 48.41 -25.69 35.31
C GLU A 568 47.77 -25.16 34.01
N VAL A 569 47.76 -25.96 32.92
CA VAL A 569 47.05 -25.60 31.67
C VAL A 569 45.52 -25.56 31.86
N TYR A 570 44.94 -26.52 32.60
CA TYR A 570 43.50 -26.49 32.92
C TYR A 570 43.13 -25.30 33.82
N LEU A 571 43.96 -24.97 34.80
CA LEU A 571 43.76 -23.81 35.68
C LEU A 571 43.79 -22.49 34.89
N PHE A 572 44.72 -22.36 33.94
CA PHE A 572 44.76 -21.21 33.03
C PHE A 572 43.48 -21.13 32.17
N SER A 573 43.06 -22.24 31.57
CA SER A 573 41.83 -22.31 30.75
C SER A 573 40.55 -22.01 31.55
N LEU A 574 40.49 -22.43 32.82
CA LEU A 574 39.42 -22.05 33.76
C LEU A 574 39.45 -20.55 34.04
N SER A 575 40.60 -19.99 34.43
CA SER A 575 40.72 -18.55 34.71
C SER A 575 40.34 -17.66 33.51
N GLN A 576 40.66 -18.10 32.28
CA GLN A 576 40.24 -17.41 31.05
C GLN A 576 38.72 -17.47 30.86
N ARG A 577 38.07 -18.60 31.18
CA ARG A 577 36.60 -18.74 31.16
C ARG A 577 35.94 -17.90 32.24
N ASP A 578 36.51 -17.83 33.44
CA ASP A 578 35.97 -17.01 34.52
C ASP A 578 36.05 -15.51 34.20
N CYS A 579 37.12 -15.05 33.53
CA CYS A 579 37.19 -13.69 32.99
C CYS A 579 36.09 -13.43 31.94
N MET A 580 35.87 -14.36 31.01
CA MET A 580 34.78 -14.24 30.02
C MET A 580 33.39 -14.27 30.67
N LEU A 581 33.19 -15.05 31.73
CA LEU A 581 31.95 -15.07 32.51
C LEU A 581 31.71 -13.74 33.22
N GLN A 582 32.74 -13.14 33.83
CA GLN A 582 32.64 -11.80 34.43
C GLN A 582 32.32 -10.71 33.39
N GLU A 583 32.88 -10.81 32.18
CA GLU A 583 32.50 -9.93 31.07
C GLU A 583 31.04 -10.12 30.63
N PHE A 584 30.53 -11.35 30.60
CA PHE A 584 29.12 -11.61 30.26
C PHE A 584 28.17 -11.18 31.38
N GLU A 585 28.54 -11.39 32.65
CA GLU A 585 27.79 -10.92 33.81
C GLU A 585 27.68 -9.39 33.80
N ALA A 586 28.79 -8.67 33.59
CA ALA A 586 28.78 -7.21 33.45
C ALA A 586 27.90 -6.72 32.28
N LYS A 587 27.92 -7.42 31.13
CA LYS A 587 27.04 -7.12 29.98
C LYS A 587 25.57 -7.35 30.36
N ILE A 588 25.24 -8.46 31.04
CA ILE A 588 23.88 -8.76 31.54
C ILE A 588 23.40 -7.71 32.55
N SER A 589 24.27 -7.24 33.46
CA SER A 589 23.95 -6.13 34.36
C SER A 589 23.62 -4.85 33.59
N SER A 590 24.47 -4.44 32.64
CA SER A 590 24.22 -3.23 31.83
C SER A 590 22.93 -3.33 30.99
N LEU A 591 22.62 -4.50 30.42
CA LEU A 591 21.38 -4.75 29.68
C LEU A 591 20.16 -4.78 30.61
N SER A 592 20.30 -5.23 31.86
CA SER A 592 19.21 -5.14 32.84
C SER A 592 18.95 -3.70 33.27
N GLU A 593 20.00 -2.90 33.52
CA GLU A 593 19.88 -1.47 33.83
C GLU A 593 19.26 -0.70 32.65
N GLU A 594 19.68 -0.98 31.42
CA GLU A 594 19.09 -0.41 30.21
C GLU A 594 17.61 -0.81 30.04
N LYS A 595 17.28 -2.09 30.24
CA LYS A 595 15.90 -2.60 30.26
C LYS A 595 15.04 -1.92 31.32
N ASP A 596 15.55 -1.73 32.53
CA ASP A 596 14.82 -1.05 33.62
C ASP A 596 14.68 0.47 33.38
N ASN A 597 15.65 1.09 32.69
CA ASN A 597 15.59 2.46 32.17
C ASN A 597 14.55 2.62 31.05
N PHE A 598 14.45 1.66 30.13
CA PHE A 598 13.35 1.62 29.15
C PHE A 598 11.99 1.41 29.81
N ILE A 599 11.88 0.54 30.81
CA ILE A 599 10.63 0.34 31.57
C ILE A 599 10.23 1.61 32.33
N SER A 600 11.16 2.38 32.89
CA SER A 600 10.82 3.64 33.57
C SER A 600 10.37 4.74 32.59
N LYS A 601 11.05 4.89 31.44
CA LYS A 601 10.63 5.78 30.34
C LYS A 601 9.27 5.40 29.75
N MET A 602 9.00 4.09 29.61
CA MET A 602 7.72 3.58 29.11
C MET A 602 6.58 3.91 30.09
N LYS A 603 6.83 3.81 31.40
CA LYS A 603 5.88 4.24 32.43
C LYS A 603 5.64 5.74 32.43
N SER A 604 6.68 6.57 32.39
CA SER A 604 6.50 8.03 32.35
C SER A 604 5.78 8.48 31.08
N SER A 605 6.08 7.87 29.93
CA SER A 605 5.36 8.14 28.67
C SER A 605 3.89 7.69 28.72
N HIS A 606 3.57 6.58 29.39
CA HIS A 606 2.20 6.15 29.63
C HIS A 606 1.45 7.11 30.57
N GLU A 607 2.09 7.56 31.65
CA GLU A 607 1.55 8.57 32.58
C GLU A 607 1.33 9.93 31.87
N GLU A 608 2.24 10.35 30.98
CA GLU A 608 2.08 11.52 30.11
C GLU A 608 0.90 11.36 29.15
N MET A 609 0.76 10.19 28.51
CA MET A 609 -0.36 9.86 27.62
C MET A 609 -1.71 9.89 28.35
N ASP A 610 -1.79 9.34 29.57
CA ASP A 610 -2.99 9.37 30.40
C ASP A 610 -3.34 10.81 30.83
N ASN A 611 -2.34 11.62 31.19
CA ASN A 611 -2.54 13.04 31.48
C ASN A 611 -3.03 13.83 30.25
N LEU A 612 -2.51 13.52 29.05
CA LEU A 612 -2.99 14.08 27.78
C LEU A 612 -4.42 13.61 27.47
N HIS A 613 -4.76 12.34 27.71
CA HIS A 613 -6.11 11.82 27.52
C HIS A 613 -7.13 12.53 28.42
N ILE A 614 -6.81 12.67 29.72
CA ILE A 614 -7.60 13.43 30.69
C ILE A 614 -7.73 14.92 30.28
N LYS A 615 -6.71 15.49 29.62
CA LYS A 615 -6.79 16.85 29.05
C LYS A 615 -7.73 16.89 27.84
N CYS A 616 -7.65 15.92 26.93
CA CYS A 616 -8.55 15.80 25.79
C CYS A 616 -10.02 15.67 26.24
N GLU A 617 -10.34 14.81 27.21
CA GLU A 617 -11.71 14.73 27.75
C GLU A 617 -12.22 16.07 28.33
N ARG A 618 -11.32 16.91 28.86
CA ARG A 618 -11.69 18.25 29.39
C ARG A 618 -11.90 19.23 28.25
N GLU A 619 -11.05 19.21 27.22
CA GLU A 619 -11.23 20.01 26.00
C GLU A 619 -12.52 19.61 25.25
N GLU A 620 -12.86 18.32 25.16
CA GLU A 620 -14.11 17.85 24.57
C GLU A 620 -15.35 18.31 25.34
N ARG A 621 -15.34 18.23 26.69
CA ARG A 621 -16.41 18.78 27.53
C ARG A 621 -16.59 20.29 27.33
N LEU A 622 -15.49 21.04 27.21
CA LEU A 622 -15.53 22.47 26.90
C LEU A 622 -16.04 22.76 25.46
N ILE A 623 -15.72 21.91 24.49
CA ILE A 623 -16.25 22.01 23.11
C ILE A 623 -17.77 21.76 23.09
N ILE A 624 -18.29 20.84 23.91
CA ILE A 624 -19.72 20.61 24.07
C ILE A 624 -20.39 21.83 24.72
N GLU A 625 -19.86 22.35 25.83
CA GLU A 625 -20.40 23.55 26.50
C GLU A 625 -20.39 24.79 25.58
N LEU A 626 -19.34 24.96 24.76
CA LEU A 626 -19.25 26.04 23.77
C LEU A 626 -20.22 25.83 22.58
N ARG A 627 -20.48 24.59 22.17
CA ARG A 627 -21.50 24.26 21.16
C ARG A 627 -22.90 24.61 21.67
N GLU A 628 -23.25 24.22 22.90
CA GLU A 628 -24.53 24.56 23.52
C GLU A 628 -24.73 26.09 23.60
N LYS A 629 -23.69 26.84 23.98
CA LYS A 629 -23.72 28.31 24.00
C LYS A 629 -23.82 28.93 22.60
N MET A 630 -23.17 28.35 21.60
CA MET A 630 -23.31 28.77 20.20
C MET A 630 -24.73 28.52 19.69
N GLU A 631 -25.34 27.38 20.02
CA GLU A 631 -26.71 27.03 19.64
C GLU A 631 -27.74 27.95 20.31
N GLN A 632 -27.60 28.21 21.62
CA GLN A 632 -28.39 29.22 22.34
C GLN A 632 -28.26 30.62 21.73
N THR A 633 -27.05 31.03 21.34
CA THR A 633 -26.80 32.32 20.66
C THR A 633 -27.42 32.35 19.26
N THR A 634 -27.38 31.24 18.53
CA THR A 634 -27.98 31.10 17.19
C THR A 634 -29.50 31.19 17.27
N GLN A 635 -30.13 30.54 18.26
CA GLN A 635 -31.56 30.68 18.53
C GLN A 635 -31.92 32.12 18.90
N TYR A 636 -31.15 32.77 19.78
CA TYR A 636 -31.38 34.18 20.14
C TYR A 636 -31.28 35.13 18.93
N ASN A 637 -30.33 34.88 18.01
CA ASN A 637 -30.20 35.63 16.77
C ASN A 637 -31.38 35.38 15.83
N SER A 638 -31.85 34.14 15.68
CA SER A 638 -33.05 33.80 14.90
C SER A 638 -34.30 34.50 15.45
N ASP A 639 -34.49 34.46 16.77
CA ASP A 639 -35.50 35.20 17.53
C ASP A 639 -35.44 36.72 17.31
N LEU A 640 -34.24 37.27 17.03
CA LEU A 640 -34.01 38.68 16.78
C LEU A 640 -34.25 39.04 15.31
N GLU A 641 -33.80 38.19 14.37
CA GLU A 641 -34.06 38.32 12.94
C GLU A 641 -35.55 38.23 12.62
N GLN A 642 -36.31 37.35 13.30
CA GLN A 642 -37.76 37.33 13.21
C GLN A 642 -38.36 38.68 13.67
N LYS A 643 -37.93 39.21 14.82
CA LYS A 643 -38.42 40.51 15.34
C LYS A 643 -38.06 41.67 14.41
N VAL A 644 -36.86 41.67 13.82
CA VAL A 644 -36.45 42.65 12.80
C VAL A 644 -37.30 42.51 11.54
N SER A 645 -37.62 41.30 11.10
CA SER A 645 -38.48 41.04 9.95
C SER A 645 -39.93 41.51 10.20
N GLU A 646 -40.49 41.22 11.37
CA GLU A 646 -41.81 41.72 11.79
C GLU A 646 -41.86 43.26 11.88
N LEU A 647 -40.82 43.89 12.42
CA LEU A 647 -40.72 45.36 12.50
C LEU A 647 -40.55 45.98 11.11
N THR A 648 -39.76 45.37 10.23
CA THR A 648 -39.60 45.80 8.83
C THR A 648 -40.92 45.68 8.05
N GLY A 649 -41.65 44.58 8.20
CA GLY A 649 -42.98 44.41 7.59
C GLY A 649 -44.00 45.45 8.08
N ARG A 650 -44.02 45.73 9.40
CA ARG A 650 -44.83 46.81 9.98
C ARG A 650 -44.41 48.18 9.45
N LEU A 651 -43.12 48.44 9.30
CA LEU A 651 -42.60 49.69 8.73
C LEU A 651 -43.03 49.84 7.27
N GLU A 652 -42.90 48.80 6.46
CA GLU A 652 -43.33 48.78 5.06
C GLU A 652 -44.85 48.98 4.92
N GLU A 653 -45.65 48.39 5.80
CA GLU A 653 -47.09 48.72 5.91
C GLU A 653 -47.33 50.20 6.22
N THR A 654 -46.59 50.79 7.16
CA THR A 654 -46.75 52.23 7.47
C THR A 654 -46.28 53.13 6.33
N LEU A 655 -45.27 52.72 5.55
CA LEU A 655 -44.86 53.39 4.31
C LEU A 655 -45.96 53.30 3.25
N LYS A 656 -46.50 52.11 2.94
CA LYS A 656 -47.65 51.94 2.04
C LYS A 656 -48.87 52.79 2.47
N LYS A 657 -49.14 52.88 3.77
CA LYS A 657 -50.20 53.73 4.36
C LYS A 657 -49.85 55.24 4.29
N LYS A 658 -48.58 55.62 4.33
CA LYS A 658 -48.08 56.99 4.12
C LYS A 658 -48.19 57.37 2.65
N ASP A 659 -47.82 56.49 1.73
CA ASP A 659 -47.85 56.78 0.29
C ASP A 659 -49.28 56.86 -0.25
N GLN A 660 -50.21 56.08 0.28
CA GLN A 660 -51.65 56.28 0.05
C GLN A 660 -52.17 57.64 0.57
N LYS A 661 -51.60 58.18 1.66
CA LYS A 661 -51.90 59.54 2.14
C LYS A 661 -51.25 60.59 1.24
N ASN A 662 -50.01 60.40 0.81
CA ASN A 662 -49.31 61.27 -0.12
C ASN A 662 -50.05 61.35 -1.47
N GLN A 663 -50.51 60.22 -2.03
CA GLN A 663 -51.34 60.21 -3.25
C GLN A 663 -52.68 60.92 -3.09
N LYS A 664 -53.27 60.92 -1.88
CA LYS A 664 -54.47 61.74 -1.58
C LYS A 664 -54.12 63.22 -1.45
N LEU A 665 -52.99 63.56 -0.84
CA LEU A 665 -52.48 64.92 -0.76
C LEU A 665 -52.16 65.48 -2.15
N GLU A 666 -51.52 64.69 -3.01
CA GLU A 666 -51.22 65.03 -4.40
C GLU A 666 -52.50 65.29 -5.21
N LYS A 667 -53.53 64.45 -5.06
CA LYS A 667 -54.84 64.69 -5.67
C LYS A 667 -55.50 65.98 -5.19
N LEU A 668 -55.38 66.31 -3.90
CA LEU A 668 -55.86 67.59 -3.36
C LEU A 668 -55.02 68.77 -3.85
N MET A 669 -53.71 68.60 -4.04
CA MET A 669 -52.80 69.62 -4.56
C MET A 669 -53.02 69.86 -6.05
N VAL A 670 -53.33 68.82 -6.84
CA VAL A 670 -53.79 68.95 -8.23
C VAL A 670 -55.14 69.68 -8.29
N GLN A 671 -56.10 69.35 -7.41
CA GLN A 671 -57.38 70.09 -7.32
C GLN A 671 -57.20 71.56 -6.92
N LEU A 672 -56.24 71.85 -6.02
CA LEU A 672 -55.87 73.22 -5.66
C LEU A 672 -55.20 73.95 -6.84
N LYS A 673 -54.37 73.24 -7.62
CA LYS A 673 -53.71 73.77 -8.81
C LYS A 673 -54.73 74.07 -9.92
N THR A 674 -55.68 73.18 -10.21
CA THR A 674 -56.74 73.47 -11.17
C THR A 674 -57.60 74.64 -10.72
N LEU A 675 -57.94 74.76 -9.43
CA LEU A 675 -58.64 75.95 -8.91
C LEU A 675 -57.82 77.25 -9.06
N SER A 676 -56.49 77.18 -8.94
CA SER A 676 -55.61 78.32 -9.19
C SER A 676 -55.50 78.65 -10.69
N GLU A 677 -55.50 77.64 -11.55
CA GLU A 677 -55.48 77.78 -13.01
C GLU A 677 -56.82 78.32 -13.53
N ASP A 678 -57.95 77.88 -12.97
CA ASP A 678 -59.28 78.43 -13.23
C ASP A 678 -59.37 79.90 -12.78
N GLN A 679 -58.77 80.25 -11.63
CA GLN A 679 -58.69 81.63 -11.14
C GLN A 679 -57.80 82.51 -12.03
N GLU A 680 -56.66 81.99 -12.51
CA GLU A 680 -55.77 82.70 -13.43
C GLU A 680 -56.38 82.81 -14.84
N ALA A 681 -57.14 81.81 -15.28
CA ALA A 681 -57.94 81.85 -16.50
C ALA A 681 -59.04 82.92 -16.40
N LEU A 682 -59.80 82.99 -15.31
CA LEU A 682 -60.77 84.07 -15.07
C LEU A 682 -60.11 85.45 -15.06
N SER A 683 -58.94 85.58 -14.45
CA SER A 683 -58.15 86.82 -14.44
C SER A 683 -57.67 87.20 -15.84
N SER A 684 -57.33 86.21 -16.66
CA SER A 684 -56.90 86.37 -18.05
C SER A 684 -58.06 86.66 -19.00
N GLU A 685 -59.24 86.10 -18.77
CA GLU A 685 -60.51 86.45 -19.44
C GLU A 685 -60.86 87.93 -19.17
N VAL A 686 -60.76 88.36 -17.90
CA VAL A 686 -60.97 89.76 -17.50
C VAL A 686 -59.94 90.71 -18.14
N LYS A 687 -58.67 90.32 -18.26
CA LYS A 687 -57.68 91.07 -19.05
C LYS A 687 -57.99 91.09 -20.54
N SER A 688 -58.31 89.94 -21.13
CA SER A 688 -58.65 89.79 -22.54
C SER A 688 -59.81 90.70 -22.92
N LEU A 689 -60.89 90.73 -22.14
CA LEU A 689 -62.03 91.63 -22.33
C LEU A 689 -61.68 93.12 -22.16
N TYR A 690 -60.63 93.45 -21.41
CA TYR A 690 -60.10 94.82 -21.28
C TYR A 690 -59.21 95.20 -22.49
N GLU A 691 -58.38 94.27 -22.96
CA GLU A 691 -57.47 94.42 -24.09
C GLU A 691 -58.22 94.43 -25.43
N GLU A 692 -59.21 93.57 -25.63
CA GLU A 692 -60.15 93.55 -26.77
C GLU A 692 -60.84 94.91 -26.94
N ASN A 693 -61.35 95.47 -25.83
CA ASN A 693 -61.98 96.79 -25.78
C ASN A 693 -60.98 97.91 -26.15
N SER A 694 -59.69 97.74 -25.79
CA SER A 694 -58.62 98.66 -26.20
C SER A 694 -58.22 98.52 -27.68
N ARG A 695 -58.24 97.29 -28.24
CA ARG A 695 -57.87 96.99 -29.64
C ARG A 695 -58.95 97.46 -30.62
N LEU A 696 -60.22 97.24 -30.28
CA LEU A 696 -61.35 97.79 -31.05
C LEU A 696 -61.32 99.33 -31.08
N ASN A 697 -60.77 99.97 -30.03
CA ASN A 697 -60.55 101.41 -30.02
C ASN A 697 -59.29 101.86 -30.79
N SER A 698 -58.38 100.95 -31.20
CA SER A 698 -57.16 101.27 -31.97
C SER A 698 -57.25 100.91 -33.46
N GLU A 699 -57.89 99.81 -33.84
CA GLU A 699 -58.20 99.47 -35.24
C GLU A 699 -59.06 100.57 -35.90
N LYS A 700 -60.06 101.04 -35.13
CA LYS A 700 -60.87 102.25 -35.39
C LYS A 700 -60.05 103.50 -35.72
N ASN A 701 -58.85 103.63 -35.16
CA ASN A 701 -57.98 104.78 -35.42
C ASN A 701 -57.16 104.62 -36.71
N GLN A 702 -56.94 103.41 -37.22
CA GLN A 702 -55.85 103.18 -38.19
C GLN A 702 -56.13 102.51 -39.53
N LEU A 703 -57.36 102.04 -39.76
CA LEU A 703 -57.93 102.05 -41.12
C LEU A 703 -57.87 103.46 -41.75
N SER A 704 -57.70 104.52 -40.93
CA SER A 704 -57.44 105.90 -41.34
C SER A 704 -56.02 106.20 -41.90
N ARG A 705 -55.06 105.26 -41.92
CA ARG A 705 -53.70 105.51 -42.53
C ARG A 705 -53.36 104.63 -43.73
N ASP A 706 -53.81 103.38 -43.79
CA ASP A 706 -53.49 102.50 -44.93
C ASP A 706 -54.03 103.06 -46.28
N LEU A 707 -55.04 103.92 -46.18
CA LEU A 707 -55.64 104.69 -47.28
C LEU A 707 -54.66 105.71 -47.94
N GLU A 708 -53.58 106.10 -47.26
CA GLU A 708 -52.60 107.09 -47.77
C GLU A 708 -51.42 106.45 -48.52
N ALA A 709 -50.90 105.30 -48.05
CA ALA A 709 -49.59 104.80 -48.49
C ALA A 709 -49.59 104.08 -49.86
N LEU A 710 -50.74 103.55 -50.30
CA LEU A 710 -50.87 102.67 -51.46
C LEU A 710 -50.73 103.37 -52.84
N GLN A 711 -50.39 104.66 -52.87
CA GLN A 711 -50.44 105.49 -54.09
C GLN A 711 -49.10 105.65 -54.85
N SER A 712 -47.94 105.26 -54.30
CA SER A 712 -46.69 105.99 -54.60
C SER A 712 -45.53 105.27 -55.30
N GLN A 713 -45.50 103.93 -55.50
CA GLN A 713 -44.27 103.27 -56.01
C GLN A 713 -44.50 102.05 -56.91
N LYS A 714 -44.18 102.17 -58.22
CA LYS A 714 -44.19 101.06 -59.20
C LYS A 714 -43.45 101.43 -60.50
N GLU A 715 -42.19 100.98 -60.68
CA GLU A 715 -41.50 100.87 -61.98
C GLU A 715 -40.19 100.08 -61.83
N GLY A 716 -39.77 99.29 -62.84
CA GLY A 716 -38.41 98.67 -62.92
C GLY A 716 -38.38 97.13 -63.01
N HIS A 717 -37.73 96.61 -64.06
CA HIS A 717 -37.73 95.16 -64.39
C HIS A 717 -36.58 94.79 -65.35
N LEU A 718 -35.53 94.07 -64.88
CA LEU A 718 -34.54 93.34 -65.72
C LEU A 718 -33.48 92.57 -64.89
N VAL A 719 -32.71 91.70 -65.57
CA VAL A 719 -31.53 90.90 -65.13
C VAL A 719 -31.80 89.68 -64.23
N LEU A 720 -31.42 88.50 -64.74
CA LEU A 720 -31.68 87.18 -64.16
C LEU A 720 -30.51 86.23 -64.51
N LYS A 721 -29.32 86.43 -63.90
CA LYS A 721 -28.08 85.74 -64.34
C LYS A 721 -27.05 85.36 -63.26
N GLU A 722 -26.93 86.08 -62.14
CA GLU A 722 -25.80 85.93 -61.20
C GLU A 722 -25.85 84.68 -60.29
N GLN A 723 -27.04 84.05 -60.12
CA GLN A 723 -27.34 83.12 -59.02
C GLN A 723 -26.55 81.78 -58.99
N ILE A 724 -25.75 81.45 -60.00
CA ILE A 724 -25.06 80.15 -60.08
C ILE A 724 -23.67 80.17 -59.40
N SER A 725 -23.00 81.32 -59.31
CA SER A 725 -21.59 81.37 -58.87
C SER A 725 -21.37 81.42 -57.35
N GLU A 726 -22.37 81.79 -56.54
CA GLU A 726 -22.14 82.03 -55.09
C GLU A 726 -22.14 80.75 -54.24
N LEU A 727 -22.79 79.67 -54.71
CA LEU A 727 -22.85 78.37 -54.03
C LEU A 727 -21.46 77.76 -53.75
N GLN A 728 -20.44 78.12 -54.54
CA GLN A 728 -19.07 77.63 -54.37
C GLN A 728 -18.29 78.33 -53.24
N LYS A 729 -18.78 79.45 -52.70
CA LYS A 729 -17.99 80.31 -51.80
C LYS A 729 -18.18 80.07 -50.30
N LYS A 730 -19.33 79.58 -49.85
CA LYS A 730 -19.65 79.51 -48.41
C LYS A 730 -19.07 78.31 -47.65
N LEU A 731 -18.46 77.35 -48.35
CA LEU A 731 -17.66 76.27 -47.73
C LEU A 731 -16.40 76.81 -47.01
N GLN A 732 -16.03 78.07 -47.24
CA GLN A 732 -14.86 78.73 -46.65
C GLN A 732 -15.07 79.24 -45.20
N LEU A 733 -16.32 79.52 -44.78
CA LEU A 733 -16.60 80.31 -43.57
C LEU A 733 -16.52 79.53 -42.25
N THR A 734 -16.57 78.20 -42.28
CA THR A 734 -16.56 77.32 -41.08
C THR A 734 -15.22 77.33 -40.30
N VAL A 735 -14.31 78.25 -40.61
CA VAL A 735 -12.96 78.38 -40.03
C VAL A 735 -12.86 79.53 -39.03
N GLU A 736 -13.76 80.52 -39.07
CA GLU A 736 -13.62 81.79 -38.32
C GLU A 736 -14.30 81.78 -36.94
N GLU A 737 -15.35 80.99 -36.71
CA GLU A 737 -16.09 80.99 -35.42
C GLU A 737 -15.26 80.47 -34.24
N ARG A 738 -14.19 79.71 -34.51
CA ARG A 738 -13.14 79.31 -33.57
C ARG A 738 -12.62 80.47 -32.71
N ASP A 739 -12.52 81.66 -33.29
CA ASP A 739 -11.75 82.76 -32.70
C ASP A 739 -12.59 83.60 -31.70
N ASN A 740 -13.91 83.43 -31.67
CA ASN A 740 -14.79 84.17 -30.74
C ASN A 740 -14.75 83.66 -29.29
N LEU A 741 -14.35 82.40 -29.05
CA LEU A 741 -14.14 81.86 -27.69
C LEU A 741 -13.05 82.64 -26.92
N SER A 742 -12.13 83.31 -27.62
CA SER A 742 -11.04 84.07 -27.00
C SER A 742 -11.49 85.33 -26.24
N LYS A 743 -12.73 85.81 -26.41
CA LYS A 743 -13.17 87.12 -25.87
C LYS A 743 -13.75 87.08 -24.45
N LEU A 744 -14.18 85.91 -23.95
CA LEU A 744 -14.73 85.82 -22.59
C LEU A 744 -13.66 85.89 -21.50
N PHE A 745 -12.41 85.53 -21.82
CA PHE A 745 -11.30 85.42 -20.88
C PHE A 745 -10.80 86.77 -20.31
N GLU A 746 -11.00 87.90 -21.01
CA GLU A 746 -10.52 89.20 -20.53
C GLU A 746 -11.43 89.86 -19.49
N ASN A 747 -12.73 89.57 -19.50
CA ASN A 747 -13.72 90.31 -18.70
C ASN A 747 -13.62 90.03 -17.19
N GLU A 748 -13.09 88.86 -16.80
CA GLU A 748 -12.93 88.46 -15.40
C GLU A 748 -11.81 89.23 -14.67
N GLN A 749 -10.81 89.74 -15.40
CA GLN A 749 -9.72 90.51 -14.78
C GLN A 749 -10.18 91.87 -14.23
N GLY A 750 -11.24 92.46 -14.78
CA GLY A 750 -11.65 93.83 -14.51
C GLY A 750 -12.06 94.12 -13.05
N GLN A 751 -12.74 93.19 -12.38
CA GLN A 751 -13.29 93.45 -11.03
C GLN A 751 -12.21 93.49 -9.94
N LYS A 752 -11.07 92.82 -10.15
CA LYS A 752 -10.01 92.64 -9.14
C LYS A 752 -9.24 93.94 -8.83
N LEU A 753 -9.33 94.96 -9.69
CA LEU A 753 -8.56 96.20 -9.57
C LEU A 753 -9.18 97.21 -8.59
N ILE A 754 -10.51 97.21 -8.43
CA ILE A 754 -11.25 98.25 -7.70
C ILE A 754 -10.89 98.26 -6.20
N VAL A 755 -10.84 97.09 -5.56
CA VAL A 755 -10.58 96.92 -4.11
C VAL A 755 -9.21 97.47 -3.70
N LYS A 756 -8.20 97.40 -4.58
CA LYS A 756 -6.82 97.80 -4.27
C LYS A 756 -6.67 99.31 -4.01
N THR A 757 -7.56 100.14 -4.55
CA THR A 757 -7.41 101.60 -4.54
C THR A 757 -7.78 102.24 -3.19
N GLN A 758 -8.66 101.60 -2.40
CA GLN A 758 -9.15 102.17 -1.14
C GLN A 758 -8.11 102.13 0.00
N LEU A 759 -7.22 101.14 0.01
CA LEU A 759 -6.24 100.95 1.09
C LEU A 759 -5.10 101.98 1.09
N TYR A 760 -4.81 102.63 -0.04
CA TYR A 760 -3.66 103.54 -0.15
C TYR A 760 -3.90 104.94 0.47
N GLY A 761 -5.12 105.25 0.89
CA GLY A 761 -5.48 106.57 1.43
C GLY A 761 -5.03 106.82 2.88
N PHE A 762 -4.96 105.78 3.72
CA PHE A 762 -4.78 105.93 5.17
C PHE A 762 -3.33 106.16 5.62
N LEU A 763 -2.32 105.80 4.82
CA LEU A 763 -0.93 105.73 5.29
C LEU A 763 -0.19 107.08 5.37
N LYS A 764 -0.84 108.21 5.02
CA LYS A 764 -0.16 109.47 4.69
C LYS A 764 -0.25 110.55 5.80
N GLN A 765 -0.37 110.18 7.07
CA GLN A 765 -0.82 111.13 8.12
C GLN A 765 -0.16 111.07 9.51
N MET A 766 0.92 110.30 9.75
CA MET A 766 1.59 110.26 11.07
C MET A 766 3.13 110.21 11.00
N GLU A 767 3.78 111.37 11.17
CA GLU A 767 5.24 111.54 11.38
C GLU A 767 5.51 112.68 12.39
N SER A 768 6.72 112.72 12.99
CA SER A 768 7.29 113.77 13.89
C SER A 768 6.79 113.73 15.38
N ASN A 769 7.55 113.99 16.47
CA ASN A 769 8.90 114.56 16.78
C ASN A 769 9.46 114.07 18.18
N VAL A 770 10.66 114.58 18.61
CA VAL A 770 11.22 114.78 20.00
C VAL A 770 12.47 113.93 20.43
N SER A 771 13.29 114.42 21.39
CA SER A 771 14.72 114.05 21.70
C SER A 771 15.15 114.20 23.20
N ASP A 772 16.27 113.54 23.59
CA ASP A 772 17.35 113.87 24.59
C ASP A 772 17.03 114.06 26.11
N GLU A 773 17.88 113.77 27.13
CA GLU A 773 19.18 113.04 27.27
C GLU A 773 19.51 112.61 28.76
N ASN A 774 20.45 111.65 28.93
CA ASN A 774 21.47 111.52 30.03
C ASN A 774 21.13 111.06 31.49
N GLU A 775 21.05 109.73 31.71
CA GLU A 775 21.30 109.05 33.03
C GLU A 775 22.15 107.75 32.91
N GLU A 776 22.70 107.42 31.74
CA GLU A 776 23.01 106.03 31.34
C GLU A 776 24.25 105.38 32.00
N GLN A 777 25.17 106.17 32.57
CA GLN A 777 26.55 105.74 32.80
C GLN A 777 26.73 104.66 33.88
N ASP A 778 25.92 104.67 34.95
CA ASP A 778 25.97 103.65 36.01
C ASP A 778 25.00 102.48 35.77
N VAL A 779 23.91 102.73 35.03
CA VAL A 779 23.01 101.67 34.53
C VAL A 779 23.81 100.67 33.67
N ALA A 780 24.69 101.17 32.79
CA ALA A 780 25.54 100.35 31.93
C ALA A 780 26.41 99.32 32.69
N LYS A 781 26.95 99.68 33.86
CA LYS A 781 27.82 98.79 34.66
C LYS A 781 27.02 97.66 35.32
N ILE A 782 25.81 97.96 35.80
CA ILE A 782 24.92 96.96 36.37
C ILE A 782 24.40 96.03 35.27
N LEU A 783 24.02 96.58 34.11
CA LEU A 783 23.63 95.79 32.94
C LEU A 783 24.75 94.87 32.45
N GLN A 784 26.02 95.29 32.51
CA GLN A 784 27.14 94.42 32.16
C GLN A 784 27.26 93.23 33.12
N ALA A 785 27.25 93.45 34.44
CA ALA A 785 27.36 92.37 35.42
C ALA A 785 26.14 91.40 35.39
N VAL A 786 24.94 91.93 35.13
CA VAL A 786 23.73 91.13 34.86
C VAL A 786 23.86 90.36 33.54
N GLY A 787 24.42 90.96 32.50
CA GLY A 787 24.70 90.30 31.21
C GLY A 787 25.69 89.13 31.34
N GLU A 788 26.79 89.32 32.06
CA GLU A 788 27.81 88.27 32.29
C GLU A 788 27.26 87.10 33.10
N SER A 789 26.45 87.36 34.13
CA SER A 789 25.78 86.31 34.91
C SER A 789 24.65 85.61 34.14
N LEU A 790 23.87 86.34 33.33
CA LEU A 790 22.83 85.78 32.47
C LEU A 790 23.43 84.92 31.33
N ALA A 791 24.56 85.35 30.75
CA ALA A 791 25.29 84.57 29.75
C ALA A 791 25.72 83.20 30.33
N LYS A 792 26.29 83.20 31.53
CA LYS A 792 26.73 81.97 32.19
C LYS A 792 25.57 81.03 32.54
N ILE A 793 24.45 81.56 33.04
CA ILE A 793 23.22 80.78 33.30
C ILE A 793 22.66 80.18 32.00
N ASN A 794 22.72 80.92 30.88
CA ASN A 794 22.30 80.38 29.58
C ASN A 794 23.25 79.29 29.05
N GLU A 795 24.56 79.41 29.26
CA GLU A 795 25.54 78.38 28.89
C GLU A 795 25.36 77.09 29.70
N GLU A 796 25.22 77.20 31.03
CA GLU A 796 24.90 76.06 31.91
C GLU A 796 23.56 75.39 31.52
N LYS A 797 22.54 76.20 31.18
CA LYS A 797 21.25 75.72 30.66
C LYS A 797 21.40 74.99 29.31
N HIS A 798 22.20 75.50 28.38
CA HIS A 798 22.43 74.85 27.08
C HIS A 798 23.16 73.51 27.23
N ILE A 799 24.14 73.41 28.14
CA ILE A 799 24.82 72.15 28.47
C ILE A 799 23.81 71.14 29.04
N LEU A 800 22.96 71.56 29.99
CA LEU A 800 21.97 70.68 30.62
C LEU A 800 20.90 70.20 29.63
N VAL A 801 20.39 71.08 28.76
CA VAL A 801 19.46 70.70 27.67
C VAL A 801 20.12 69.69 26.73
N SER A 802 21.37 69.93 26.31
CA SER A 802 22.09 68.99 25.43
C SER A 802 22.37 67.63 26.07
N GLN A 803 22.42 67.54 27.40
CA GLN A 803 22.49 66.27 28.12
C GLN A 803 21.13 65.54 28.13
N TYR A 804 20.03 66.25 28.41
CA TYR A 804 18.69 65.66 28.36
C TYR A 804 18.29 65.23 26.95
N ASP A 805 18.58 66.02 25.91
CA ASP A 805 18.28 65.66 24.52
C ASP A 805 18.97 64.35 24.11
N LYS A 806 20.24 64.15 24.52
CA LYS A 806 20.97 62.90 24.28
C LYS A 806 20.32 61.72 25.02
N GLN A 807 19.93 61.92 26.28
CA GLN A 807 19.29 60.88 27.08
C GLN A 807 17.91 60.50 26.53
N VAL A 808 17.14 61.47 26.00
CA VAL A 808 15.87 61.22 25.30
C VAL A 808 16.10 60.40 24.03
N VAL A 809 17.03 60.80 23.15
CA VAL A 809 17.33 60.06 21.92
C VAL A 809 17.82 58.63 22.19
N GLU A 810 18.58 58.40 23.26
CA GLU A 810 19.02 57.06 23.67
C GLU A 810 17.86 56.21 24.23
N LEU A 811 16.93 56.82 25.00
CA LEU A 811 15.71 56.15 25.45
C LEU A 811 14.75 55.84 24.29
N GLU A 812 14.55 56.76 23.34
CA GLU A 812 13.74 56.53 22.13
C GLU A 812 14.31 55.38 21.29
N LYS A 813 15.63 55.33 21.13
CA LYS A 813 16.32 54.22 20.46
C LYS A 813 16.08 52.88 21.17
N ASN A 814 16.21 52.86 22.50
CA ASN A 814 16.00 51.63 23.29
C ASN A 814 14.52 51.18 23.25
N ILE A 815 13.56 52.11 23.31
CA ILE A 815 12.14 51.82 23.12
C ILE A 815 11.89 51.21 21.73
N LYS A 816 12.52 51.75 20.68
CA LYS A 816 12.38 51.23 19.31
C LYS A 816 12.96 49.83 19.17
N CYS A 817 14.14 49.56 19.73
CA CYS A 817 14.71 48.20 19.74
C CYS A 817 13.82 47.20 20.48
N LEU A 818 13.27 47.56 21.65
CA LEU A 818 12.33 46.71 22.40
C LEU A 818 11.00 46.49 21.64
N GLN A 819 10.54 47.46 20.86
CA GLN A 819 9.38 47.28 19.97
C GLN A 819 9.70 46.34 18.80
N GLU A 820 10.87 46.45 18.19
CA GLU A 820 11.33 45.57 17.11
C GLU A 820 11.51 44.13 17.61
N GLU A 821 12.13 43.93 18.78
CA GLU A 821 12.23 42.63 19.45
C GLU A 821 10.87 42.03 19.80
N ASN A 822 9.93 42.83 20.33
CA ASN A 822 8.59 42.35 20.67
C ASN A 822 7.78 41.95 19.42
N ILE A 823 7.94 42.67 18.30
CA ILE A 823 7.33 42.30 17.02
C ILE A 823 7.89 40.96 16.52
N VAL A 824 9.22 40.74 16.59
CA VAL A 824 9.85 39.46 16.22
C VAL A 824 9.33 38.32 17.09
N GLN A 825 9.30 38.48 18.42
CA GLN A 825 8.75 37.47 19.33
C GLN A 825 7.27 37.16 19.06
N CYS A 826 6.46 38.17 18.73
CA CYS A 826 5.07 37.97 18.32
C CYS A 826 4.96 37.21 16.97
N GLU A 827 5.88 37.42 16.03
CA GLU A 827 5.87 36.73 14.74
C GLU A 827 6.35 35.26 14.87
N GLU A 828 7.33 35.01 15.74
CA GLU A 828 7.77 33.66 16.13
C GLU A 828 6.66 32.88 16.84
N LEU A 829 6.00 33.47 17.84
CA LEU A 829 4.87 32.85 18.54
C LEU A 829 3.68 32.58 17.60
N ARG A 830 3.42 33.47 16.64
CA ARG A 830 2.44 33.22 15.56
C ARG A 830 2.86 32.08 14.64
N SER A 831 4.15 31.91 14.37
CA SER A 831 4.62 30.78 13.57
C SER A 831 4.41 29.46 14.31
N LEU A 832 4.87 29.36 15.55
CA LEU A 832 4.67 28.18 16.39
C LEU A 832 3.17 27.82 16.53
N LEU A 833 2.28 28.82 16.64
CA LEU A 833 0.83 28.59 16.62
C LEU A 833 0.34 27.99 15.28
N ARG A 834 0.77 28.52 14.13
CA ARG A 834 0.44 27.97 12.80
C ARG A 834 0.99 26.55 12.62
N ASP A 835 2.21 26.31 13.08
CA ASP A 835 2.88 25.01 12.98
C ASP A 835 2.15 23.95 13.84
N CYS A 836 1.76 24.29 15.08
CA CYS A 836 0.93 23.44 15.93
C CYS A 836 -0.51 23.24 15.41
N GLU A 837 -1.13 24.24 14.77
CA GLU A 837 -2.43 24.06 14.10
C GLU A 837 -2.31 23.11 12.88
N GLN A 838 -1.23 23.20 12.12
CA GLN A 838 -0.96 22.32 10.99
C GLN A 838 -0.66 20.88 11.43
N GLU A 839 0.09 20.71 12.52
CA GLU A 839 0.30 19.41 13.20
C GLU A 839 -1.04 18.84 13.70
N LYS A 840 -1.90 19.65 14.33
CA LYS A 840 -3.24 19.23 14.77
C LYS A 840 -4.16 18.81 13.61
N ILE A 841 -3.96 19.35 12.41
CA ILE A 841 -4.65 18.93 11.18
C ILE A 841 -4.08 17.59 10.66
N LEU A 842 -2.76 17.40 10.69
CA LEU A 842 -2.10 16.13 10.34
C LEU A 842 -2.53 14.99 11.26
N ILE A 843 -2.45 15.16 12.58
CA ILE A 843 -2.86 14.15 13.57
C ILE A 843 -4.34 13.79 13.41
N ARG A 844 -5.22 14.78 13.13
CA ARG A 844 -6.64 14.51 12.84
C ARG A 844 -6.84 13.72 11.56
N LYS A 845 -6.03 13.96 10.54
CA LYS A 845 -6.07 13.21 9.28
C LYS A 845 -5.61 11.77 9.49
N GLU A 846 -4.47 11.55 10.15
CA GLU A 846 -3.95 10.22 10.47
C GLU A 846 -4.89 9.44 11.38
N LEU A 847 -5.56 10.10 12.33
CA LEU A 847 -6.62 9.50 13.16
C LEU A 847 -7.86 9.11 12.33
N ALA A 848 -8.26 9.91 11.34
CA ALA A 848 -9.35 9.56 10.43
C ALA A 848 -8.98 8.40 9.48
N GLU A 849 -7.75 8.40 8.95
CA GLU A 849 -7.23 7.34 8.08
C GLU A 849 -7.08 6.01 8.84
N THR A 850 -6.58 6.04 10.09
CA THR A 850 -6.52 4.84 10.95
C THR A 850 -7.88 4.36 11.44
N GLN A 851 -8.84 5.26 11.70
CA GLN A 851 -10.24 4.88 11.95
C GLN A 851 -10.89 4.24 10.71
N SER A 852 -10.64 4.78 9.52
CA SER A 852 -11.11 4.18 8.26
C SER A 852 -10.51 2.80 8.03
N ALA A 853 -9.18 2.66 8.15
CA ALA A 853 -8.50 1.37 8.02
C ALA A 853 -9.00 0.35 9.04
N LYS A 854 -9.27 0.76 10.29
CA LYS A 854 -9.89 -0.08 11.32
C LYS A 854 -11.32 -0.50 10.92
N ALA A 855 -12.11 0.38 10.34
CA ALA A 855 -13.46 0.06 9.87
C ALA A 855 -13.43 -0.92 8.69
N THR A 856 -12.51 -0.75 7.73
CA THR A 856 -12.25 -1.71 6.65
C THR A 856 -11.86 -3.07 7.22
N LEU A 857 -10.84 -3.14 8.09
CA LEU A 857 -10.41 -4.40 8.72
C LEU A 857 -11.51 -5.07 9.56
N GLN A 858 -12.43 -4.31 10.16
CA GLN A 858 -13.60 -4.88 10.83
C GLN A 858 -14.65 -5.42 9.85
N SER A 859 -14.81 -4.80 8.67
CA SER A 859 -15.61 -5.33 7.56
C SER A 859 -15.00 -6.62 7.01
N ASP A 860 -13.70 -6.60 6.69
CA ASP A 860 -12.96 -7.74 6.14
C ASP A 860 -13.02 -8.95 7.10
N LEU A 861 -12.88 -8.70 8.42
CA LEU A 861 -12.98 -9.75 9.44
C LEU A 861 -14.41 -10.28 9.61
N LEU A 862 -15.44 -9.44 9.41
CA LEU A 862 -16.84 -9.86 9.40
C LEU A 862 -17.19 -10.66 8.14
N GLU A 863 -16.67 -10.27 6.98
CA GLU A 863 -16.81 -11.01 5.73
C GLU A 863 -16.07 -12.34 5.79
N MET A 864 -14.81 -12.37 6.26
CA MET A 864 -14.05 -13.60 6.50
C MET A 864 -14.78 -14.55 7.46
N LYS A 865 -15.39 -14.01 8.53
CA LYS A 865 -16.21 -14.80 9.47
C LYS A 865 -17.46 -15.38 8.80
N THR A 866 -18.10 -14.60 7.92
CA THR A 866 -19.30 -15.01 7.17
C THR A 866 -18.95 -16.06 6.09
N ALA A 867 -17.83 -15.89 5.41
CA ALA A 867 -17.29 -16.84 4.45
C ALA A 867 -16.89 -18.16 5.12
N ASN A 868 -16.20 -18.11 6.27
CA ASN A 868 -15.83 -19.29 7.04
C ASN A 868 -17.07 -20.02 7.61
N GLU A 869 -18.11 -19.29 8.04
CA GLU A 869 -19.39 -19.88 8.42
C GLU A 869 -20.10 -20.54 7.23
N LYS A 870 -20.09 -19.90 6.04
CA LYS A 870 -20.60 -20.49 4.80
C LYS A 870 -19.85 -21.78 4.44
N THR A 871 -18.52 -21.75 4.44
CA THR A 871 -17.67 -22.93 4.18
C THR A 871 -17.87 -24.02 5.24
N ARG A 872 -18.15 -23.66 6.50
CA ARG A 872 -18.52 -24.63 7.55
C ARG A 872 -19.85 -25.32 7.24
N LEU A 873 -20.88 -24.57 6.83
CA LEU A 873 -22.17 -25.12 6.42
C LEU A 873 -22.06 -25.95 5.13
N GLU A 874 -21.24 -25.51 4.17
CA GLU A 874 -20.95 -26.23 2.93
C GLU A 874 -20.22 -27.55 3.20
N ASN A 875 -19.22 -27.55 4.10
CA ASN A 875 -18.55 -28.77 4.56
C ASN A 875 -19.49 -29.71 5.34
N GLN A 876 -20.44 -29.17 6.13
CA GLN A 876 -21.48 -29.98 6.78
C GLN A 876 -22.44 -30.62 5.75
N ASN A 877 -22.86 -29.86 4.74
CA ASN A 877 -23.69 -30.37 3.65
C ASN A 877 -22.95 -31.43 2.82
N LEU A 878 -21.65 -31.22 2.54
CA LEU A 878 -20.80 -32.20 1.85
C LEU A 878 -20.59 -33.47 2.69
N LEU A 879 -20.49 -33.34 4.02
CA LEU A 879 -20.41 -34.51 4.92
C LEU A 879 -21.73 -35.29 4.94
N ILE A 880 -22.88 -34.61 5.00
CA ILE A 880 -24.21 -35.24 4.88
C ILE A 880 -24.34 -35.93 3.51
N LEU A 881 -23.91 -35.29 2.43
CA LEU A 881 -23.93 -35.87 1.09
C LEU A 881 -22.99 -37.08 0.96
N TYR A 882 -21.82 -37.04 1.60
CA TYR A 882 -20.86 -38.14 1.67
C TYR A 882 -21.41 -39.32 2.48
N ASP A 883 -22.08 -39.06 3.61
CA ASP A 883 -22.73 -40.08 4.42
C ASP A 883 -23.92 -40.70 3.68
N GLU A 884 -24.75 -39.89 2.99
CA GLU A 884 -25.79 -40.39 2.09
C GLU A 884 -25.24 -41.25 0.95
N VAL A 885 -24.17 -40.81 0.29
CA VAL A 885 -23.52 -41.56 -0.80
C VAL A 885 -22.90 -42.84 -0.27
N SER A 886 -22.27 -42.82 0.90
CA SER A 886 -21.72 -44.01 1.57
C SER A 886 -22.84 -44.98 1.97
N GLN A 887 -23.96 -44.50 2.48
CA GLN A 887 -25.13 -45.31 2.82
C GLN A 887 -25.80 -45.90 1.56
N LYS A 888 -25.86 -45.15 0.46
CA LYS A 888 -26.28 -45.63 -0.87
C LYS A 888 -25.29 -46.65 -1.47
N LEU A 889 -24.00 -46.56 -1.15
CA LEU A 889 -22.98 -47.53 -1.55
C LEU A 889 -23.10 -48.84 -0.75
N CYS A 890 -23.25 -48.73 0.59
CA CYS A 890 -23.48 -49.88 1.46
C CYS A 890 -24.76 -50.64 1.12
N SER A 891 -25.87 -49.93 0.83
CA SER A 891 -27.13 -50.57 0.42
C SER A 891 -27.09 -51.16 -1.00
N LYS A 892 -26.27 -50.62 -1.92
CA LYS A 892 -25.99 -51.27 -3.20
C LYS A 892 -25.19 -52.57 -3.07
N ASN A 893 -24.30 -52.68 -2.08
CA ASN A 893 -23.49 -53.88 -1.87
C ASN A 893 -24.32 -55.11 -1.42
N GLU A 894 -25.53 -54.92 -0.89
CA GLU A 894 -26.44 -56.04 -0.60
C GLU A 894 -27.22 -56.51 -1.85
N ILE A 895 -27.54 -55.60 -2.78
CA ILE A 895 -28.31 -55.89 -4.01
C ILE A 895 -27.43 -56.56 -5.09
N HIS A 896 -26.14 -56.23 -5.15
CA HIS A 896 -25.23 -56.65 -6.23
C HIS A 896 -25.09 -58.19 -6.42
N ASN A 897 -25.40 -58.98 -5.38
CA ASN A 897 -25.27 -60.46 -5.39
C ASN A 897 -26.28 -61.21 -6.28
N GLU A 898 -27.34 -60.55 -6.75
CA GLU A 898 -28.32 -61.13 -7.68
C GLU A 898 -28.12 -60.64 -9.12
N GLU A 899 -27.85 -59.34 -9.33
CA GLU A 899 -27.63 -58.77 -10.67
C GLU A 899 -26.37 -59.33 -11.36
N GLU A 900 -25.29 -59.58 -10.61
CA GLU A 900 -24.05 -60.14 -11.17
C GLU A 900 -24.25 -61.54 -11.77
N LYS A 901 -25.16 -62.35 -11.22
CA LYS A 901 -25.53 -63.66 -11.79
C LYS A 901 -26.38 -63.56 -13.06
N SER A 902 -27.08 -62.44 -13.27
CA SER A 902 -27.79 -62.18 -14.52
C SER A 902 -26.79 -61.84 -15.63
N LEU A 903 -25.90 -60.88 -15.35
CA LEU A 903 -24.94 -60.35 -16.32
C LEU A 903 -23.89 -61.38 -16.77
N ILE A 904 -23.42 -62.25 -15.88
CA ILE A 904 -22.52 -63.36 -16.25
C ILE A 904 -23.18 -64.27 -17.30
N LYS A 905 -24.49 -64.53 -17.18
CA LYS A 905 -25.21 -65.42 -18.08
C LYS A 905 -25.47 -64.80 -19.45
N GLU A 906 -25.86 -63.52 -19.49
CA GLU A 906 -25.96 -62.78 -20.76
C GLU A 906 -24.61 -62.65 -21.46
N LEU A 907 -23.49 -62.54 -20.71
CA LEU A 907 -22.15 -62.54 -21.28
C LEU A 907 -21.73 -63.89 -21.88
N GLU A 908 -22.12 -65.03 -21.28
CA GLU A 908 -21.86 -66.34 -21.87
C GLU A 908 -22.73 -66.59 -23.13
N ASP A 909 -24.01 -66.20 -23.11
CA ASP A 909 -24.89 -66.29 -24.28
C ASP A 909 -24.42 -65.36 -25.43
N LEU A 910 -24.02 -64.11 -25.12
CA LEU A 910 -23.43 -63.18 -26.11
C LEU A 910 -22.09 -63.68 -26.65
N ARG A 911 -21.28 -64.36 -25.84
CA ARG A 911 -20.01 -64.96 -26.27
C ARG A 911 -20.24 -66.08 -27.28
N LEU A 912 -21.22 -66.96 -27.05
CA LEU A 912 -21.60 -68.00 -28.00
C LEU A 912 -22.12 -67.41 -29.33
N VAL A 913 -22.92 -66.33 -29.27
CA VAL A 913 -23.39 -65.62 -30.47
C VAL A 913 -22.23 -64.95 -31.22
N LEU A 914 -21.25 -64.37 -30.52
CA LEU A 914 -20.04 -63.81 -31.15
C LEU A 914 -19.17 -64.89 -31.79
N GLU A 915 -18.95 -66.02 -31.13
CA GLU A 915 -18.14 -67.13 -31.65
C GLU A 915 -18.80 -67.76 -32.90
N GLN A 916 -20.14 -67.86 -32.92
CA GLN A 916 -20.90 -68.21 -34.12
C GLN A 916 -20.76 -67.16 -35.22
N LYS A 917 -20.87 -65.85 -34.91
CA LYS A 917 -20.75 -64.78 -35.92
C LYS A 917 -19.34 -64.62 -36.47
N GLU A 918 -18.30 -64.91 -35.68
CA GLU A 918 -16.92 -64.99 -36.16
C GLU A 918 -16.78 -66.13 -37.18
N SER A 919 -17.39 -67.29 -36.94
CA SER A 919 -17.39 -68.41 -37.91
C SER A 919 -18.16 -68.09 -39.21
N GLU A 920 -19.36 -67.49 -39.12
CA GLU A 920 -20.11 -67.03 -40.29
C GLU A 920 -19.31 -65.99 -41.10
N LEU A 921 -18.60 -65.10 -40.42
CA LEU A 921 -17.76 -64.08 -41.06
C LEU A 921 -16.45 -64.67 -41.63
N GLN A 922 -16.01 -65.83 -41.15
CA GLN A 922 -14.89 -66.59 -41.70
C GLN A 922 -15.30 -67.35 -42.98
N ASP A 923 -16.50 -67.92 -43.01
CA ASP A 923 -17.10 -68.51 -44.23
C ASP A 923 -17.39 -67.43 -45.29
N VAL A 924 -18.01 -66.31 -44.92
CA VAL A 924 -18.24 -65.18 -45.86
C VAL A 924 -16.92 -64.59 -46.39
N ARG A 925 -15.83 -64.63 -45.61
CA ARG A 925 -14.48 -64.29 -46.11
C ARG A 925 -13.97 -65.32 -47.13
N ALA A 926 -14.26 -66.61 -46.97
CA ALA A 926 -13.92 -67.63 -47.96
C ALA A 926 -14.76 -67.48 -49.25
N GLU A 927 -16.05 -67.19 -49.14
CA GLU A 927 -16.92 -66.88 -50.28
C GLU A 927 -16.48 -65.61 -51.03
N LEU A 928 -16.07 -64.55 -50.31
CA LEU A 928 -15.52 -63.33 -50.92
C LEU A 928 -14.19 -63.57 -51.65
N ILE A 929 -13.36 -64.50 -51.19
CA ILE A 929 -12.13 -64.91 -51.89
C ILE A 929 -12.50 -65.67 -53.18
N LEU A 930 -13.45 -66.62 -53.12
CA LEU A 930 -13.94 -67.33 -54.30
C LEU A 930 -14.62 -66.41 -55.33
N LEU A 931 -15.37 -65.40 -54.87
CA LEU A 931 -15.95 -64.36 -55.73
C LEU A 931 -14.88 -63.47 -56.37
N LYS A 932 -13.84 -63.10 -55.61
CA LYS A 932 -12.71 -62.32 -56.13
C LYS A 932 -11.95 -63.08 -57.22
N ASP A 933 -11.65 -64.35 -57.00
CA ASP A 933 -10.99 -65.22 -57.98
C ASP A 933 -11.89 -65.51 -59.21
N SER A 934 -13.22 -65.37 -59.08
CA SER A 934 -14.16 -65.49 -60.19
C SER A 934 -14.20 -64.25 -61.11
N LEU A 935 -13.85 -63.07 -60.59
CA LEU A 935 -13.97 -61.79 -61.30
C LEU A 935 -12.75 -61.45 -62.18
N GLU A 936 -11.60 -62.09 -61.96
CA GLU A 936 -10.34 -61.76 -62.64
C GLU A 936 -10.22 -62.31 -64.08
N LYS A 937 -11.35 -62.63 -64.74
CA LYS A 937 -11.39 -63.14 -66.13
C LYS A 937 -12.52 -62.52 -66.98
N THR A 938 -12.09 -61.99 -68.12
CA THR A 938 -12.87 -61.46 -69.29
C THR A 938 -13.25 -59.96 -69.25
N PRO A 939 -13.32 -59.26 -70.42
CA PRO A 939 -12.94 -57.83 -70.47
C PRO A 939 -13.86 -56.88 -71.29
N VAL A 940 -13.78 -55.56 -70.99
CA VAL A 940 -14.02 -54.41 -71.92
C VAL A 940 -15.48 -54.23 -72.42
N ALA A 941 -16.08 -53.02 -72.53
CA ALA A 941 -15.58 -51.63 -72.61
C ALA A 941 -16.50 -50.61 -71.90
N ASN A 942 -16.04 -49.34 -71.82
CA ASN A 942 -16.72 -48.04 -72.06
C ASN A 942 -18.23 -47.85 -71.76
N ASP A 943 -18.69 -46.69 -71.26
CA ASP A 943 -18.19 -45.30 -71.41
C ASP A 943 -18.44 -44.41 -70.16
N GLN A 944 -17.90 -43.17 -70.23
CA GLN A 944 -18.37 -41.90 -69.58
C GLN A 944 -17.41 -41.25 -68.53
N PRO A 945 -16.53 -40.32 -68.95
CA PRO A 945 -15.38 -39.87 -68.13
C PRO A 945 -15.57 -38.47 -67.49
N PHE A 946 -16.26 -38.39 -66.34
CA PHE A 946 -16.34 -37.12 -65.56
C PHE A 946 -16.05 -37.25 -64.05
N SER A 947 -16.19 -38.44 -63.46
CA SER A 947 -16.00 -38.63 -62.01
C SER A 947 -14.55 -38.92 -61.58
N VAL A 948 -13.67 -39.35 -62.50
CA VAL A 948 -12.32 -39.81 -62.14
C VAL A 948 -11.40 -38.64 -61.74
N LYS A 949 -11.45 -37.54 -62.50
CA LYS A 949 -10.53 -36.41 -62.32
C LYS A 949 -10.71 -35.66 -61.00
N GLU A 950 -11.95 -35.57 -60.49
CA GLU A 950 -12.22 -34.99 -59.17
C GLU A 950 -11.66 -35.88 -58.04
N LEU A 951 -11.69 -37.21 -58.20
CA LEU A 951 -11.07 -38.13 -57.24
C LEU A 951 -9.54 -38.04 -57.29
N GLU A 952 -8.94 -37.92 -58.48
CA GLU A 952 -7.48 -37.72 -58.63
C GLU A 952 -7.01 -36.41 -57.98
N GLU A 953 -7.68 -35.29 -58.22
CA GLU A 953 -7.35 -33.99 -57.60
C GLU A 953 -7.53 -34.01 -56.07
N LYS A 954 -8.54 -34.74 -55.56
CA LYS A 954 -8.79 -34.90 -54.12
C LYS A 954 -7.77 -35.81 -53.44
N ILE A 955 -7.26 -36.82 -54.15
CA ILE A 955 -6.12 -37.65 -53.71
C ILE A 955 -4.83 -36.82 -53.69
N GLU A 956 -4.56 -36.01 -54.72
CA GLU A 956 -3.38 -35.13 -54.76
C GLU A 956 -3.39 -34.11 -53.61
N TYR A 957 -4.55 -33.53 -53.29
CA TYR A 957 -4.72 -32.65 -52.13
C TYR A 957 -4.42 -33.35 -50.80
N LEU A 958 -4.97 -34.56 -50.59
CA LEU A 958 -4.73 -35.34 -49.37
C LEU A 958 -3.28 -35.83 -49.25
N GLU A 959 -2.62 -36.17 -50.36
CA GLU A 959 -1.18 -36.46 -50.37
C GLU A 959 -0.34 -35.23 -49.98
N LYS A 960 -0.73 -34.04 -50.45
CA LYS A 960 -0.04 -32.79 -50.12
C LYS A 960 -0.21 -32.43 -48.64
N GLU A 961 -1.42 -32.54 -48.11
CA GLU A 961 -1.71 -32.34 -46.68
C GLU A 961 -0.98 -33.37 -45.80
N SER A 962 -0.93 -34.63 -46.22
CA SER A 962 -0.16 -35.70 -45.56
C SER A 962 1.33 -35.38 -45.50
N LYS A 963 1.93 -34.95 -46.62
CA LYS A 963 3.35 -34.53 -46.67
C LYS A 963 3.62 -33.33 -45.76
N GLU A 964 2.72 -32.35 -45.69
CA GLU A 964 2.86 -31.20 -44.79
C GLU A 964 2.72 -31.59 -43.31
N LYS A 965 1.81 -32.51 -42.98
CA LYS A 965 1.66 -33.09 -41.63
C LYS A 965 2.90 -33.88 -41.21
N GLU A 966 3.47 -34.70 -42.10
CA GLU A 966 4.73 -35.41 -41.84
C GLU A 966 5.91 -34.43 -41.68
N GLU A 967 5.98 -33.33 -42.44
CA GLU A 967 7.01 -32.30 -42.25
C GLU A 967 6.86 -31.57 -40.90
N LYS A 968 5.62 -31.24 -40.49
CA LYS A 968 5.32 -30.68 -39.15
C LYS A 968 5.71 -31.66 -38.04
N ILE A 969 5.38 -32.93 -38.18
CA ILE A 969 5.80 -34.01 -37.27
C ILE A 969 7.33 -34.12 -37.20
N ASN A 970 8.05 -34.02 -38.33
CA ASN A 970 9.51 -34.09 -38.33
C ASN A 970 10.17 -32.83 -37.72
N LYS A 971 9.56 -31.65 -37.84
CA LYS A 971 9.96 -30.45 -37.10
C LYS A 971 9.76 -30.64 -35.59
N ILE A 972 8.64 -31.23 -35.15
CA ILE A 972 8.39 -31.56 -33.73
C ILE A 972 9.41 -32.59 -33.21
N LYS A 973 9.68 -33.68 -33.96
CA LYS A 973 10.74 -34.65 -33.63
C LYS A 973 12.11 -33.97 -33.49
N LEU A 974 12.45 -33.03 -34.37
CA LEU A 974 13.71 -32.27 -34.31
C LEU A 974 13.81 -31.38 -33.06
N VAL A 975 12.72 -30.69 -32.69
CA VAL A 975 12.64 -29.90 -31.45
C VAL A 975 12.78 -30.79 -30.22
N ALA A 976 12.10 -31.94 -30.17
CA ALA A 976 12.23 -32.91 -29.08
C ALA A 976 13.66 -33.47 -28.96
N VAL A 977 14.33 -33.75 -30.07
CA VAL A 977 15.74 -34.18 -30.09
C VAL A 977 16.68 -33.03 -29.63
N LYS A 978 16.37 -31.77 -29.96
CA LYS A 978 17.14 -30.62 -29.47
C LYS A 978 16.98 -30.47 -27.95
N ALA A 979 15.75 -30.41 -27.45
CA ALA A 979 15.45 -30.31 -26.02
C ALA A 979 16.06 -31.48 -25.21
N LYS A 980 16.06 -32.70 -25.76
CA LYS A 980 16.74 -33.85 -25.16
C LYS A 980 18.27 -33.66 -25.09
N LYS A 981 18.91 -33.16 -26.16
CA LYS A 981 20.35 -32.84 -26.13
C LYS A 981 20.69 -31.74 -25.12
N GLU A 982 19.80 -30.78 -24.94
CA GLU A 982 19.93 -29.67 -24.00
C GLU A 982 19.83 -30.17 -22.55
N LEU A 983 18.86 -31.05 -22.26
CA LEU A 983 18.78 -31.81 -21.00
C LEU A 983 20.01 -32.71 -20.75
N ASP A 984 20.47 -33.46 -21.75
CA ASP A 984 21.68 -34.30 -21.65
C ASP A 984 22.97 -33.45 -21.49
N SER A 985 22.96 -32.18 -21.90
CA SER A 985 24.05 -31.23 -21.66
C SER A 985 24.03 -30.68 -20.23
N ASN A 986 22.87 -30.20 -19.78
CA ASN A 986 22.68 -29.68 -18.41
C ASN A 986 22.91 -30.79 -17.36
N ARG A 987 22.53 -32.03 -17.66
CA ARG A 987 22.86 -33.22 -16.84
C ARG A 987 24.36 -33.49 -16.75
N LYS A 988 25.15 -33.22 -17.80
CA LYS A 988 26.61 -33.33 -17.76
C LYS A 988 27.22 -32.21 -16.94
N GLU A 989 26.78 -30.98 -17.14
CA GLU A 989 27.20 -29.81 -16.35
C GLU A 989 26.94 -30.02 -14.85
N THR A 990 25.75 -30.50 -14.48
CA THR A 990 25.41 -30.91 -13.10
C THR A 990 26.35 -32.00 -12.56
N GLN A 991 26.80 -32.93 -13.40
CA GLN A 991 27.74 -33.99 -13.00
C GLN A 991 29.18 -33.46 -12.88
N THR A 992 29.61 -32.55 -13.75
CA THR A 992 30.91 -31.87 -13.66
C THR A 992 30.99 -31.01 -12.41
N LEU A 993 29.96 -30.22 -12.10
CA LEU A 993 29.88 -29.44 -10.86
C LEU A 993 29.94 -30.34 -9.60
N ARG A 994 29.37 -31.55 -9.65
CA ARG A 994 29.49 -32.55 -8.57
C ARG A 994 30.92 -33.08 -8.43
N GLU A 995 31.60 -33.34 -9.55
CA GLU A 995 32.99 -33.80 -9.57
C GLU A 995 33.96 -32.71 -9.08
N GLU A 996 33.72 -31.44 -9.45
CA GLU A 996 34.43 -30.28 -8.90
C GLU A 996 34.21 -30.12 -7.39
N LEU A 997 32.98 -30.28 -6.90
CA LEU A 997 32.66 -30.15 -5.47
C LEU A 997 33.34 -31.25 -4.63
N GLU A 998 33.40 -32.49 -5.14
CA GLU A 998 34.14 -33.57 -4.48
C GLU A 998 35.68 -33.40 -4.62
N SER A 999 36.18 -32.76 -5.69
CA SER A 999 37.59 -32.32 -5.78
C SER A 999 37.92 -31.29 -4.71
N VAL A 1000 37.12 -30.22 -4.58
CA VAL A 1000 37.29 -29.19 -3.54
C VAL A 1000 37.22 -29.80 -2.13
N ARG A 1001 36.36 -30.81 -1.93
CA ARG A 1001 36.30 -31.58 -0.68
C ARG A 1001 37.60 -32.34 -0.42
N SER A 1002 38.12 -33.04 -1.44
CA SER A 1002 39.39 -33.75 -1.38
C SER A 1002 40.57 -32.83 -1.11
N GLU A 1003 40.65 -31.68 -1.79
CA GLU A 1003 41.66 -30.63 -1.57
C GLU A 1003 41.59 -30.08 -0.14
N LYS A 1004 40.38 -29.83 0.39
CA LYS A 1004 40.17 -29.36 1.77
C LYS A 1004 40.60 -30.41 2.81
N ASP A 1005 40.37 -31.70 2.55
CA ASP A 1005 40.83 -32.80 3.43
C ASP A 1005 42.34 -33.09 3.28
N GLN A 1006 42.91 -32.89 2.09
CA GLN A 1006 44.36 -32.93 1.84
C GLN A 1006 45.08 -31.75 2.52
N LEU A 1007 44.51 -30.54 2.47
CA LEU A 1007 45.00 -29.37 3.19
C LEU A 1007 44.94 -29.59 4.71
N SER A 1008 43.83 -30.14 5.24
CA SER A 1008 43.69 -30.54 6.64
C SER A 1008 44.76 -31.55 7.07
N THR A 1009 45.14 -32.47 6.17
CA THR A 1009 46.23 -33.42 6.39
C THR A 1009 47.59 -32.72 6.35
N SER A 1010 47.85 -31.88 5.36
CA SER A 1010 49.12 -31.13 5.24
C SER A 1010 49.35 -30.13 6.37
N ILE A 1011 48.29 -29.55 6.96
CA ILE A 1011 48.38 -28.72 8.17
C ILE A 1011 48.76 -29.57 9.39
N ARG A 1012 48.21 -30.78 9.49
CA ARG A 1012 48.56 -31.75 10.55
C ARG A 1012 50.03 -32.18 10.46
N ASP A 1013 50.50 -32.46 9.26
CA ASP A 1013 51.90 -32.80 8.99
C ASP A 1013 52.84 -31.61 9.25
N LEU A 1014 52.40 -30.37 8.98
CA LEU A 1014 53.13 -29.15 9.32
C LEU A 1014 53.27 -28.98 10.85
N ILE A 1015 52.21 -29.26 11.61
CA ILE A 1015 52.21 -29.23 13.09
C ILE A 1015 53.16 -30.32 13.63
N GLN A 1016 53.03 -31.56 13.16
CA GLN A 1016 53.92 -32.66 13.53
C GLN A 1016 55.39 -32.37 13.15
N GLY A 1017 55.59 -31.71 12.00
CA GLY A 1017 56.88 -31.19 11.56
C GLY A 1017 57.46 -30.17 12.55
N ALA A 1018 56.67 -29.18 12.97
CA ALA A 1018 57.05 -28.18 13.97
C ALA A 1018 57.40 -28.81 15.33
N GLU A 1019 56.66 -29.84 15.77
CA GLU A 1019 57.03 -30.62 16.95
C GLU A 1019 58.39 -31.33 16.79
N SER A 1020 58.65 -31.93 15.63
CA SER A 1020 59.95 -32.56 15.36
C SER A 1020 61.11 -31.54 15.30
N TYR A 1021 60.85 -30.30 14.87
CA TYR A 1021 61.81 -29.19 14.99
C TYR A 1021 62.01 -28.78 16.45
N LYS A 1022 60.95 -28.74 17.28
CA LYS A 1022 61.04 -28.50 18.73
C LYS A 1022 61.93 -29.54 19.40
N VAL A 1023 61.80 -30.82 19.05
CA VAL A 1023 62.69 -31.91 19.51
C VAL A 1023 64.13 -31.71 19.04
N LYS A 1024 64.37 -31.36 17.77
CA LYS A 1024 65.73 -31.05 17.27
C LYS A 1024 66.37 -29.85 17.96
N ILE A 1025 65.59 -28.80 18.27
CA ILE A 1025 66.04 -27.62 19.00
C ILE A 1025 66.42 -27.99 20.44
N VAL A 1026 65.61 -28.80 21.13
CA VAL A 1026 65.96 -29.33 22.46
C VAL A 1026 67.26 -30.14 22.40
N ILE A 1027 67.42 -31.05 21.43
CA ILE A 1027 68.65 -31.84 21.26
C ILE A 1027 69.87 -30.94 20.99
N LEU A 1028 69.72 -29.88 20.19
CA LEU A 1028 70.78 -28.89 19.95
C LEU A 1028 71.15 -28.10 21.21
N ILE A 1029 70.17 -27.72 22.03
CA ILE A 1029 70.41 -27.04 23.31
C ILE A 1029 71.15 -27.97 24.27
N THR A 1030 70.68 -29.20 24.48
CA THR A 1030 71.33 -30.20 25.34
C THR A 1030 72.74 -30.54 24.83
N SER A 1031 72.94 -30.67 23.52
CA SER A 1031 74.26 -30.96 22.92
C SER A 1031 75.23 -29.79 22.97
N ASN A 1032 74.77 -28.54 23.14
CA ASN A 1032 75.63 -27.39 23.39
C ASN A 1032 75.94 -27.24 24.90
N ILE A 1033 75.00 -27.61 25.78
CA ILE A 1033 75.22 -27.63 27.24
C ILE A 1033 76.28 -28.69 27.60
N CYS A 1034 76.27 -29.87 26.98
CA CYS A 1034 77.31 -30.90 27.16
C CYS A 1034 78.63 -30.61 26.41
N LYS A 1035 78.88 -29.35 26.02
CA LYS A 1035 80.14 -28.89 25.39
C LYS A 1035 80.81 -27.71 26.13
N PHE A 1036 80.23 -27.29 27.25
CA PHE A 1036 80.86 -26.47 28.28
C PHE A 1036 81.32 -27.36 29.45
#